data_AF-A0A250X8N9-F1
#
_entry.id   AF-A0A250X8N9-F1
#
_cell.length_a   1.000
_cell.length_b   1.000
_cell.length_c   1.000
_cell.angle_alpha   90.00
_cell.angle_beta   90.00
_cell.angle_gamma   90.00
#
_symmetry.space_group_name_H-M   'P 1'
#
loop_
_entity.id
_entity.type
_entity.pdbx_description
1 polymer ?
#
loop_
_entity_poly.entity_id
_entity_poly.type
_entity_poly.pdbx_seq_one_letter_code
_entity_poly.pdbx_strand_id
1 'polypeptide(L)'
;MAEAPERQNGQEVEEDDISHLPPFANDENKALDKAVRDLEKQLEQTESLLSENGDRIGIMNEHLSNVQQELKYTQSRVEAKTKEIETESHLQALAERETGRVTKDIAKLTAERVELQDKVTMLQNQIYKSTEKMDQFKLLMNWNQEEIEQWALAQRQKEEDNAALEKYRHQDAAKVKELMLNQEKASKAVVQRKEELEAEVMETQAAQIQLDKAAEDFRKLHAERQDLIRQWDEAMTAMTHRDAAIAAASELFAVKKMELRQRKVELDAQARFLEDESMNNKEVDARIAFYEREIAKQRDACLSESKRLEEFNNQVETIKSTLSKAATELAQRTAQSTQAKQDLDEKRQRLDASRKRYAVLKRKLESEFGELDSMEEKVAELEAMRKAEELRLKMTLKDNEGLKKEQFKRSQRLFELRTRERELISDISGGQGQNKNLAVRITQLDEQVVRQQELLYNVEFQLQQMERKVARAGGHRTEDETRLLNARIEKLTGILEGVNAEHGMLLEQVKHSEENLFKARKANISLKADKEKVVETTSTLRLENEMTGRQVKAAIDQKEKALVEHDVTKLEVKRVRDILAMHADEVFSLENRKFQLKMSMEERREEIVVHRDGLRTELKLLREDVHRITLELKERILKVEKLQNKYETINSKSRSIIDDDEPKSQAYYVIKAAQEREELQREGDALDAKIRKAEQEVTALETTMLQLVAANGNYGATFKKVDSLASVAERAALREKLDKSYDKLKFKRQEEASLVMDLQQVEARLVNLSAEHRGVTSSLDDMSRRRNEAMRQVEEQQDKLGRAQRQVAKLQGRTGEDSPQVKEADLAEMRDMTRAMLSELSALAAQIPGLSIAEKAEQLGLKLPPPGTGTPTYGSRSGSVVGSRPGSARSVGSGGAASVHSFGSVVRSGSRPGSSVRQ
;
A
#
# COMPACT_ATOMS: atom_id res chain seq x y z
N MET A 1 -56.25 -60.07 101.65
CA MET A 1 -55.46 -59.73 102.86
C MET A 1 -56.48 -59.57 103.97
N ALA A 2 -56.41 -60.39 105.02
CA ALA A 2 -57.59 -60.88 105.78
C ALA A 2 -58.56 -61.71 104.88
N GLU A 3 -59.18 -62.84 105.24
CA GLU A 3 -59.66 -63.47 106.51
C GLU A 3 -61.17 -63.29 106.79
N ALA A 4 -61.96 -64.29 106.34
CA ALA A 4 -63.02 -65.03 107.06
C ALA A 4 -64.20 -64.27 107.75
N PRO A 5 -65.25 -64.95 108.28
CA PRO A 5 -65.60 -66.38 108.23
C PRO A 5 -67.04 -66.65 107.70
N GLU A 6 -67.45 -67.92 107.76
CA GLU A 6 -68.79 -68.42 107.45
C GLU A 6 -69.85 -68.01 108.50
N ARG A 7 -71.14 -68.12 108.12
CA ARG A 7 -72.23 -68.48 109.05
C ARG A 7 -73.23 -69.43 108.38
N GLN A 8 -73.13 -70.71 108.72
CA GLN A 8 -74.30 -71.60 108.70
C GLN A 8 -75.19 -71.25 109.89
N ASN A 9 -76.50 -71.40 109.75
CA ASN A 9 -77.40 -71.69 110.87
C ASN A 9 -78.72 -72.25 110.32
N GLY A 10 -78.86 -73.58 110.35
CA GLY A 10 -80.18 -74.18 110.32
C GLY A 10 -80.76 -74.15 111.73
N GLN A 11 -82.04 -73.80 111.87
CA GLN A 11 -82.83 -74.15 113.03
C GLN A 11 -84.13 -74.77 112.53
N GLU A 12 -84.19 -76.09 112.58
CA GLU A 12 -85.43 -76.83 112.50
C GLU A 12 -86.24 -76.47 113.75
N VAL A 13 -87.36 -75.78 113.55
CA VAL A 13 -88.38 -75.62 114.58
C VAL A 13 -89.47 -76.62 114.26
N GLU A 14 -89.46 -77.73 114.99
CA GLU A 14 -90.59 -78.66 115.08
C GLU A 14 -91.72 -77.96 115.84
N GLU A 15 -92.61 -77.26 115.13
CA GLU A 15 -93.97 -77.04 115.65
C GLU A 15 -94.80 -78.28 115.32
N ASP A 16 -95.12 -79.04 116.37
CA ASP A 16 -95.86 -80.30 116.30
C ASP A 16 -97.15 -80.18 115.47
N ASP A 17 -97.39 -81.19 114.65
CA ASP A 17 -98.57 -81.30 113.79
C ASP A 17 -99.83 -81.57 114.65
N ILE A 18 -100.40 -80.53 115.28
CA ILE A 18 -101.73 -80.56 115.93
C ILE A 18 -102.80 -80.62 114.84
N SER A 19 -102.76 -81.70 114.07
CA SER A 19 -103.64 -82.00 112.96
C SER A 19 -105.08 -82.04 113.46
N HIS A 20 -105.91 -81.10 112.99
CA HIS A 20 -107.34 -81.05 113.29
C HIS A 20 -108.14 -82.08 112.45
N LEU A 21 -107.47 -82.99 111.73
CA LEU A 21 -108.09 -84.07 110.98
C LEU A 21 -108.44 -85.26 111.91
N PRO A 22 -109.65 -85.83 111.82
CA PRO A 22 -110.00 -87.04 112.57
C PRO A 22 -109.11 -88.24 112.23
N PRO A 23 -108.98 -89.26 113.12
CA PRO A 23 -108.07 -90.41 112.96
C PRO A 23 -108.26 -91.29 111.72
N PHE A 24 -109.26 -91.01 110.90
CA PHE A 24 -109.61 -91.75 109.69
C PHE A 24 -109.16 -91.08 108.38
N ALA A 25 -108.60 -89.86 108.43
CA ALA A 25 -108.17 -89.14 107.24
C ALA A 25 -107.00 -89.84 106.52
N ASN A 26 -107.13 -89.97 105.21
CA ASN A 26 -106.30 -90.82 104.34
C ASN A 26 -105.07 -90.08 103.82
N ASP A 27 -104.12 -90.81 103.24
CA ASP A 27 -102.79 -90.25 102.95
C ASP A 27 -102.79 -89.24 101.80
N GLU A 28 -103.64 -89.37 100.77
CA GLU A 28 -103.86 -88.30 99.77
C GLU A 28 -104.38 -87.00 100.41
N ASN A 29 -105.17 -87.13 101.47
CA ASN A 29 -105.90 -86.03 102.10
C ASN A 29 -105.05 -85.31 103.14
N LYS A 30 -104.17 -86.06 103.83
CA LYS A 30 -103.05 -85.51 104.61
C LYS A 30 -101.97 -84.92 103.70
N ALA A 31 -101.68 -85.55 102.56
CA ALA A 31 -100.78 -85.00 101.56
C ALA A 31 -101.33 -83.72 100.94
N LEU A 32 -102.64 -83.55 100.80
CA LEU A 32 -103.26 -82.30 100.36
C LEU A 32 -103.27 -81.22 101.45
N ASP A 33 -103.57 -81.53 102.72
CA ASP A 33 -103.44 -80.54 103.82
C ASP A 33 -101.98 -80.10 103.98
N LYS A 34 -101.04 -81.06 103.91
CA LYS A 34 -99.61 -80.78 103.91
C LYS A 34 -99.17 -80.02 102.67
N ALA A 35 -99.67 -80.35 101.47
CA ALA A 35 -99.38 -79.60 100.25
C ALA A 35 -99.98 -78.19 100.27
N VAL A 36 -101.11 -77.95 100.96
CA VAL A 36 -101.64 -76.59 101.18
C VAL A 36 -100.72 -75.80 102.09
N ARG A 37 -100.27 -76.36 103.22
CA ARG A 37 -99.31 -75.68 104.10
C ARG A 37 -97.93 -75.50 103.45
N ASP A 38 -97.47 -76.48 102.67
CA ASP A 38 -96.26 -76.38 101.86
C ASP A 38 -96.43 -75.34 100.74
N LEU A 39 -97.63 -75.16 100.18
CA LEU A 39 -97.96 -74.09 99.22
C LEU A 39 -98.04 -72.71 99.90
N GLU A 40 -98.55 -72.61 101.13
CA GLU A 40 -98.54 -71.36 101.92
C GLU A 40 -97.10 -70.96 102.29
N LYS A 41 -96.28 -71.94 102.69
CA LYS A 41 -94.85 -71.75 102.98
C LYS A 41 -94.02 -71.48 101.73
N GLN A 42 -94.41 -72.05 100.58
CA GLN A 42 -93.90 -71.64 99.26
C GLN A 42 -94.37 -70.24 98.90
N LEU A 43 -95.58 -69.81 99.29
CA LEU A 43 -96.10 -68.47 99.04
C LEU A 43 -95.24 -67.42 99.75
N GLU A 44 -94.98 -67.59 101.05
CA GLU A 44 -94.06 -66.74 101.82
C GLU A 44 -92.65 -66.70 101.20
N GLN A 45 -92.12 -67.86 100.78
CA GLN A 45 -90.83 -67.94 100.07
C GLN A 45 -90.88 -67.22 98.71
N THR A 46 -91.99 -67.30 97.97
CA THR A 46 -92.14 -66.56 96.71
C THR A 46 -92.32 -65.06 96.93
N GLU A 47 -92.90 -64.60 98.05
CA GLU A 47 -92.93 -63.18 98.40
C GLU A 47 -91.53 -62.65 98.77
N SER A 48 -90.72 -63.41 99.52
CA SER A 48 -89.33 -63.01 99.78
C SER A 48 -88.50 -62.96 98.49
N LEU A 49 -88.63 -63.98 97.62
CA LEU A 49 -87.99 -64.01 96.31
C LEU A 49 -88.50 -62.90 95.38
N LEU A 50 -89.78 -62.51 95.45
CA LEU A 50 -90.32 -61.36 94.72
C LEU A 50 -89.74 -60.04 95.22
N SER A 51 -89.51 -59.89 96.53
CA SER A 51 -88.83 -58.72 97.09
C SER A 51 -87.37 -58.64 96.63
N GLU A 52 -86.60 -59.72 96.76
CA GLU A 52 -85.20 -59.79 96.29
C GLU A 52 -85.09 -59.54 94.79
N ASN A 53 -86.02 -60.07 93.99
CA ASN A 53 -86.05 -59.84 92.56
C ASN A 53 -86.48 -58.40 92.22
N GLY A 54 -87.33 -57.78 93.04
CA GLY A 54 -87.67 -56.36 92.96
C GLY A 54 -86.46 -55.45 93.18
N ASP A 55 -85.70 -55.67 94.26
CA ASP A 55 -84.46 -54.93 94.54
C ASP A 55 -83.41 -55.16 93.44
N ARG A 56 -83.27 -56.39 92.96
CA ARG A 56 -82.41 -56.74 91.82
C ARG A 56 -82.82 -55.99 90.55
N ILE A 57 -84.11 -55.88 90.25
CA ILE A 57 -84.64 -55.10 89.12
C ILE A 57 -84.34 -53.61 89.32
N GLY A 58 -84.40 -53.09 90.55
CA GLY A 58 -83.95 -51.74 90.90
C GLY A 58 -82.49 -51.49 90.51
N ILE A 59 -81.58 -52.32 91.02
CA ILE A 59 -80.14 -52.24 90.72
C ILE A 59 -79.86 -52.40 89.22
N MET A 60 -80.56 -53.32 88.54
CA MET A 60 -80.39 -53.54 87.10
C MET A 60 -80.90 -52.34 86.27
N ASN A 61 -81.93 -51.64 86.70
CA ASN A 61 -82.41 -50.41 86.05
C ASN A 61 -81.43 -49.23 86.23
N GLU A 62 -80.84 -49.07 87.43
CA GLU A 62 -79.78 -48.07 87.66
C GLU A 62 -78.54 -48.37 86.81
N HIS A 63 -78.09 -49.63 86.80
CA HIS A 63 -76.98 -50.06 85.94
C HIS A 63 -77.29 -49.86 84.45
N LEU A 64 -78.52 -50.11 84.00
CA LEU A 64 -78.96 -49.86 82.63
C LEU A 64 -78.96 -48.36 82.29
N SER A 65 -79.36 -47.49 83.22
CA SER A 65 -79.23 -46.03 83.08
C SER A 65 -77.77 -45.61 82.90
N ASN A 66 -76.87 -46.15 83.74
CA ASN A 66 -75.43 -45.86 83.68
C ASN A 66 -74.82 -46.37 82.36
N VAL A 67 -75.21 -47.55 81.88
CA VAL A 67 -74.80 -48.08 80.56
C VAL A 67 -75.34 -47.20 79.43
N GLN A 68 -76.57 -46.68 79.50
CA GLN A 68 -77.08 -45.73 78.50
C GLN A 68 -76.34 -44.39 78.53
N GLN A 69 -75.85 -43.95 79.69
CA GLN A 69 -75.00 -42.76 79.82
C GLN A 69 -73.62 -42.98 79.18
N GLU A 70 -72.97 -44.11 79.45
CA GLU A 70 -71.71 -44.49 78.81
C GLU A 70 -71.86 -44.73 77.29
N LEU A 71 -73.01 -45.22 76.82
CA LEU A 71 -73.31 -45.32 75.38
C LEU A 71 -73.35 -43.92 74.75
N LYS A 72 -73.99 -42.94 75.39
CA LYS A 72 -73.99 -41.53 74.92
C LYS A 72 -72.60 -40.89 74.97
N TYR A 73 -71.79 -41.19 75.98
CA TYR A 73 -70.40 -40.70 76.07
C TYR A 73 -69.48 -41.36 75.04
N THR A 74 -69.64 -42.66 74.75
CA THR A 74 -68.88 -43.33 73.69
C THR A 74 -69.32 -42.89 72.31
N GLN A 75 -70.63 -42.74 72.05
CA GLN A 75 -71.14 -42.19 70.79
C GLN A 75 -70.61 -40.76 70.54
N SER A 76 -70.72 -39.85 71.50
CA SER A 76 -70.22 -38.48 71.33
C SER A 76 -68.70 -38.41 71.16
N ARG A 77 -67.93 -39.31 71.80
CA ARG A 77 -66.48 -39.46 71.55
C ARG A 77 -66.18 -40.02 70.16
N VAL A 78 -66.99 -40.93 69.62
CA VAL A 78 -66.88 -41.43 68.25
C VAL A 78 -67.21 -40.32 67.25
N GLU A 79 -68.29 -39.56 67.44
CA GLU A 79 -68.67 -38.44 66.57
C GLU A 79 -67.66 -37.27 66.61
N ALA A 80 -66.97 -37.08 67.74
CA ALA A 80 -65.82 -36.17 67.79
C ALA A 80 -64.65 -36.73 66.97
N LYS A 81 -64.32 -38.03 67.14
CA LYS A 81 -63.22 -38.68 66.41
C LYS A 81 -63.46 -38.80 64.91
N THR A 82 -64.69 -38.98 64.43
CA THR A 82 -64.97 -38.94 62.98
C THR A 82 -64.76 -37.55 62.41
N LYS A 83 -65.18 -36.49 63.12
CA LYS A 83 -64.93 -35.09 62.72
C LYS A 83 -63.43 -34.76 62.74
N GLU A 84 -62.69 -35.26 63.72
CA GLU A 84 -61.22 -35.15 63.73
C GLU A 84 -60.61 -35.85 62.50
N ILE A 85 -60.98 -37.09 62.20
CA ILE A 85 -60.52 -37.83 61.00
C ILE A 85 -60.92 -37.12 59.69
N GLU A 86 -62.11 -36.52 59.61
CA GLU A 86 -62.54 -35.70 58.47
C GLU A 86 -61.65 -34.45 58.32
N THR A 87 -61.28 -33.78 59.42
CA THR A 87 -60.35 -32.64 59.38
C THR A 87 -58.92 -33.05 59.04
N GLU A 88 -58.42 -34.17 59.56
CA GLU A 88 -57.11 -34.73 59.22
C GLU A 88 -57.05 -35.13 57.74
N SER A 89 -58.09 -35.80 57.23
CA SER A 89 -58.24 -36.14 55.80
C SER A 89 -58.27 -34.90 54.91
N HIS A 90 -58.99 -33.84 55.31
CA HIS A 90 -58.99 -32.57 54.60
C HIS A 90 -57.63 -31.86 54.62
N LEU A 91 -56.93 -31.87 55.76
CA LEU A 91 -55.57 -31.32 55.90
C LEU A 91 -54.55 -32.11 55.07
N GLN A 92 -54.66 -33.45 55.05
CA GLN A 92 -53.86 -34.31 54.18
C GLN A 92 -54.14 -33.99 52.71
N ALA A 93 -55.41 -33.89 52.29
CA ALA A 93 -55.76 -33.55 50.91
C ALA A 93 -55.28 -32.13 50.49
N LEU A 94 -55.19 -31.18 51.42
CA LEU A 94 -54.54 -29.88 51.18
C LEU A 94 -53.01 -30.02 51.05
N ALA A 95 -52.37 -30.78 51.94
CA ALA A 95 -50.93 -31.04 51.89
C ALA A 95 -50.51 -31.79 50.61
N GLU A 96 -51.30 -32.77 50.16
CA GLU A 96 -51.11 -33.50 48.90
C GLU A 96 -51.31 -32.59 47.66
N ARG A 97 -52.21 -31.60 47.72
CA ARG A 97 -52.38 -30.61 46.66
C ARG A 97 -51.20 -29.63 46.59
N GLU A 98 -50.76 -29.09 47.73
CA GLU A 98 -49.62 -28.17 47.74
C GLU A 98 -48.28 -28.88 47.48
N THR A 99 -48.06 -30.10 47.97
CA THR A 99 -46.89 -30.91 47.54
C THR A 99 -47.00 -31.31 46.07
N GLY A 100 -48.19 -31.67 45.57
CA GLY A 100 -48.46 -31.92 44.15
C GLY A 100 -48.32 -30.69 43.25
N ARG A 101 -48.38 -29.48 43.81
CA ARG A 101 -48.07 -28.21 43.15
C ARG A 101 -46.58 -27.91 43.19
N VAL A 102 -45.98 -27.93 44.39
CA VAL A 102 -44.55 -27.69 44.62
C VAL A 102 -43.68 -28.67 43.83
N THR A 103 -44.06 -29.95 43.72
CA THR A 103 -43.35 -30.91 42.86
C THR A 103 -43.45 -30.58 41.36
N LYS A 104 -44.60 -30.09 40.87
CA LYS A 104 -44.74 -29.60 39.48
C LYS A 104 -43.95 -28.32 39.23
N ASP A 105 -43.91 -27.41 40.20
CA ASP A 105 -43.16 -26.16 40.07
C ASP A 105 -41.64 -26.40 40.21
N ILE A 106 -41.21 -27.32 41.07
CA ILE A 106 -39.84 -27.87 41.08
C ILE A 106 -39.51 -28.51 39.73
N ALA A 107 -40.39 -29.36 39.17
CA ALA A 107 -40.15 -30.00 37.88
C ALA A 107 -39.93 -28.97 36.75
N LYS A 108 -40.78 -27.93 36.68
CA LYS A 108 -40.59 -26.79 35.76
C LYS A 108 -39.25 -26.09 35.99
N LEU A 109 -38.95 -25.71 37.23
CA LEU A 109 -37.71 -25.00 37.58
C LEU A 109 -36.46 -25.86 37.33
N THR A 110 -36.55 -27.19 37.45
CA THR A 110 -35.45 -28.09 37.07
C THR A 110 -35.27 -28.20 35.56
N ALA A 111 -36.36 -28.22 34.78
CA ALA A 111 -36.29 -28.19 33.32
C ALA A 111 -35.74 -26.84 32.82
N GLU A 112 -36.23 -25.72 33.36
CA GLU A 112 -35.71 -24.38 33.09
C GLU A 112 -34.23 -24.25 33.49
N ARG A 113 -33.83 -24.83 34.63
CA ARG A 113 -32.42 -24.89 35.04
C ARG A 113 -31.56 -25.70 34.07
N VAL A 114 -32.05 -26.81 33.51
CA VAL A 114 -31.34 -27.58 32.48
C VAL A 114 -31.24 -26.75 31.19
N GLU A 115 -32.33 -26.15 30.73
CA GLU A 115 -32.28 -25.25 29.57
C GLU A 115 -31.30 -24.08 29.76
N LEU A 116 -31.28 -23.47 30.96
CA LEU A 116 -30.33 -22.40 31.30
C LEU A 116 -28.90 -22.91 31.38
N GLN A 117 -28.67 -24.13 31.88
CA GLN A 117 -27.35 -24.77 31.87
C GLN A 117 -26.88 -25.06 30.43
N ASP A 118 -27.76 -25.52 29.54
CA ASP A 118 -27.46 -25.74 28.13
C ASP A 118 -27.18 -24.41 27.42
N LYS A 119 -27.99 -23.37 27.67
CA LYS A 119 -27.77 -22.00 27.16
C LYS A 119 -26.42 -21.44 27.67
N VAL A 120 -26.09 -21.62 28.95
CA VAL A 120 -24.78 -21.23 29.52
C VAL A 120 -23.65 -22.02 28.89
N THR A 121 -23.79 -23.33 28.67
CA THR A 121 -22.77 -24.17 28.05
C THR A 121 -22.58 -23.82 26.57
N MET A 122 -23.66 -23.48 25.85
CA MET A 122 -23.62 -22.96 24.50
C MET A 122 -22.92 -21.60 24.43
N LEU A 123 -23.24 -20.69 25.35
CA LEU A 123 -22.58 -19.37 25.45
C LEU A 123 -21.11 -19.50 25.84
N GLN A 124 -20.73 -20.40 26.76
CA GLN A 124 -19.33 -20.69 27.10
C GLN A 124 -18.57 -21.23 25.88
N ASN A 125 -19.17 -22.14 25.10
CA ASN A 125 -18.57 -22.64 23.86
C ASN A 125 -18.46 -21.56 22.77
N GLN A 126 -19.43 -20.64 22.69
CA GLN A 126 -19.36 -19.47 21.79
C GLN A 126 -18.29 -18.47 22.23
N ILE A 127 -18.18 -18.19 23.54
CA ILE A 127 -17.13 -17.34 24.12
C ILE A 127 -15.78 -17.96 23.86
N TYR A 128 -15.57 -19.25 24.13
CA TYR A 128 -14.30 -19.95 23.87
C TYR A 128 -13.89 -19.82 22.39
N LYS A 129 -14.78 -20.14 21.45
CA LYS A 129 -14.54 -19.98 20.00
C LYS A 129 -14.34 -18.53 19.57
N SER A 130 -14.88 -17.56 20.30
CA SER A 130 -14.71 -16.14 20.03
C SER A 130 -13.40 -15.60 20.60
N THR A 131 -12.96 -16.10 21.76
CA THR A 131 -11.65 -15.84 22.36
C THR A 131 -10.54 -16.47 21.52
N GLU A 132 -10.70 -17.72 21.07
CA GLU A 132 -9.77 -18.38 20.16
C GLU A 132 -9.60 -17.57 18.86
N LYS A 133 -10.70 -17.11 18.26
CA LYS A 133 -10.66 -16.19 17.11
C LYS A 133 -10.06 -14.83 17.46
N MET A 134 -10.33 -14.28 18.64
CA MET A 134 -9.74 -13.03 19.12
C MET A 134 -8.22 -13.16 19.24
N ASP A 135 -7.71 -14.30 19.72
CA ASP A 135 -6.28 -14.55 19.88
C ASP A 135 -5.60 -14.87 18.53
N GLN A 136 -6.30 -15.55 17.62
CA GLN A 136 -5.90 -15.65 16.20
C GLN A 136 -5.82 -14.26 15.55
N PHE A 137 -6.80 -13.37 15.79
CA PHE A 137 -6.78 -11.99 15.30
C PHE A 137 -5.71 -11.13 15.97
N LYS A 138 -5.39 -11.32 17.26
CA LYS A 138 -4.25 -10.64 17.91
C LYS A 138 -2.92 -11.06 17.30
N LEU A 139 -2.73 -12.37 17.06
CA LEU A 139 -1.50 -12.88 16.46
C LEU A 139 -1.35 -12.41 15.00
N LEU A 140 -2.45 -12.42 14.23
CA LEU A 140 -2.47 -11.83 12.89
C LEU A 140 -2.26 -10.32 12.92
N MET A 141 -2.83 -9.60 13.88
CA MET A 141 -2.62 -8.14 14.04
C MET A 141 -1.17 -7.83 14.40
N ASN A 142 -0.54 -8.63 15.28
CA ASN A 142 0.88 -8.48 15.61
C ASN A 142 1.77 -8.77 14.39
N TRP A 143 1.51 -9.85 13.65
CA TRP A 143 2.24 -10.15 12.42
C TRP A 143 2.04 -9.07 11.36
N ASN A 144 0.81 -8.59 11.14
CA ASN A 144 0.53 -7.47 10.24
C ASN A 144 1.22 -6.17 10.69
N GLN A 145 1.32 -5.91 12.00
CA GLN A 145 2.02 -4.74 12.55
C GLN A 145 3.53 -4.85 12.32
N GLU A 146 4.14 -6.01 12.64
CA GLU A 146 5.54 -6.30 12.34
C GLU A 146 5.82 -6.19 10.83
N GLU A 147 4.95 -6.73 9.97
CA GLU A 147 5.06 -6.61 8.51
C GLU A 147 4.98 -5.14 8.05
N ILE A 148 4.01 -4.36 8.55
CA ILE A 148 3.90 -2.92 8.26
C ILE A 148 5.14 -2.15 8.73
N GLU A 149 5.71 -2.49 9.88
CA GLU A 149 6.95 -1.88 10.37
C GLU A 149 8.16 -2.26 9.51
N GLN A 150 8.28 -3.52 9.06
CA GLN A 150 9.32 -3.93 8.10
C GLN A 150 9.15 -3.23 6.74
N TRP A 151 7.93 -3.12 6.22
CA TRP A 151 7.67 -2.37 4.97
C TRP A 151 7.94 -0.87 5.13
N ALA A 152 7.60 -0.26 6.26
CA ALA A 152 7.90 1.14 6.54
C ALA A 152 9.42 1.40 6.67
N LEU A 153 10.15 0.50 7.33
CA LEU A 153 11.62 0.54 7.39
C LEU A 153 12.25 0.35 6.00
N ALA A 154 11.78 -0.62 5.22
CA ALA A 154 12.27 -0.88 3.87
C ALA A 154 11.96 0.28 2.91
N GLN A 155 10.75 0.85 2.97
CA GLN A 155 10.35 2.04 2.21
C GLN A 155 11.24 3.22 2.58
N ARG A 156 11.44 3.49 3.88
CA ARG A 156 12.31 4.57 4.35
C ARG A 156 13.76 4.38 3.90
N GLN A 157 14.30 3.17 3.99
CA GLN A 157 15.64 2.86 3.46
C GLN A 157 15.71 3.09 1.94
N LYS A 158 14.64 2.78 1.19
CA LYS A 158 14.58 3.04 -0.25
C LYS A 158 14.41 4.52 -0.59
N GLU A 159 13.74 5.31 0.26
CA GLU A 159 13.69 6.77 0.14
C GLU A 159 15.04 7.41 0.46
N GLU A 160 15.75 6.94 1.50
CA GLU A 160 17.10 7.38 1.85
C GLU A 160 18.12 6.99 0.76
N ASP A 161 18.04 5.77 0.20
CA ASP A 161 18.80 5.33 -0.99
C ASP A 161 18.51 6.22 -2.21
N ASN A 162 17.24 6.45 -2.55
CA ASN A 162 16.84 7.28 -3.69
C ASN A 162 17.32 8.73 -3.52
N ALA A 163 17.27 9.27 -2.30
CA ALA A 163 17.81 10.59 -1.99
C ALA A 163 19.35 10.64 -2.07
N ALA A 164 20.06 9.53 -1.87
CA ALA A 164 21.49 9.42 -2.14
C ALA A 164 21.76 9.33 -3.66
N LEU A 165 21.01 8.50 -4.38
CA LEU A 165 21.11 8.38 -5.84
C LEU A 165 20.82 9.70 -6.57
N GLU A 166 19.83 10.48 -6.14
CA GLU A 166 19.54 11.79 -6.74
C GLU A 166 20.64 12.82 -6.43
N LYS A 167 21.27 12.76 -5.25
CA LYS A 167 22.46 13.57 -4.93
C LYS A 167 23.64 13.20 -5.83
N TYR A 168 23.92 11.90 -6.02
CA TYR A 168 24.96 11.45 -6.93
C TYR A 168 24.66 11.86 -8.38
N ARG A 169 23.42 11.65 -8.87
CA ARG A 169 22.97 12.12 -10.19
C ARG A 169 23.12 13.63 -10.36
N HIS A 170 22.90 14.44 -9.32
CA HIS A 170 23.17 15.88 -9.37
C HIS A 170 24.67 16.21 -9.41
N GLN A 171 25.51 15.47 -8.68
CA GLN A 171 26.97 15.61 -8.74
C GLN A 171 27.52 15.19 -10.11
N ASP A 172 27.06 14.07 -10.66
CA ASP A 172 27.39 13.59 -12.01
C ASP A 172 26.93 14.60 -13.08
N ALA A 173 25.71 15.13 -12.98
CA ALA A 173 25.21 16.16 -13.88
C ALA A 173 26.01 17.47 -13.80
N ALA A 174 26.58 17.80 -12.64
CA ALA A 174 27.53 18.91 -12.51
C ALA A 174 28.89 18.57 -13.13
N LYS A 175 29.41 17.35 -12.91
CA LYS A 175 30.70 16.91 -13.47
C LYS A 175 30.65 16.74 -15.00
N VAL A 176 29.53 16.28 -15.56
CA VAL A 176 29.29 16.25 -17.01
C VAL A 176 29.31 17.67 -17.59
N LYS A 177 28.68 18.66 -16.93
CA LYS A 177 28.75 20.07 -17.38
C LYS A 177 30.18 20.62 -17.33
N GLU A 178 30.93 20.30 -16.28
CA GLU A 178 32.34 20.68 -16.16
C GLU A 178 33.20 20.04 -17.27
N LEU A 179 33.02 18.74 -17.53
CA LEU A 179 33.72 18.01 -18.57
C LEU A 179 33.35 18.50 -19.99
N MET A 180 32.08 18.79 -20.28
CA MET A 180 31.67 19.39 -21.55
C MET A 180 32.28 20.78 -21.74
N LEU A 181 32.31 21.61 -20.70
CA LEU A 181 32.95 22.94 -20.75
C LEU A 181 34.48 22.85 -20.93
N ASN A 182 35.12 21.82 -20.36
CA ASN A 182 36.55 21.56 -20.58
C ASN A 182 36.82 20.98 -21.98
N GLN A 183 35.94 20.12 -22.51
CA GLN A 183 35.97 19.64 -23.89
C GLN A 183 35.79 20.79 -24.89
N GLU A 184 34.89 21.73 -24.63
CA GLU A 184 34.68 22.90 -25.49
C GLU A 184 35.90 23.83 -25.50
N LYS A 185 36.53 24.07 -24.33
CA LYS A 185 37.82 24.80 -24.23
C LYS A 185 38.92 24.09 -25.01
N ALA A 186 39.07 22.77 -24.84
CA ALA A 186 40.08 21.98 -25.52
C ALA A 186 39.86 21.99 -27.05
N SER A 187 38.61 21.86 -27.50
CA SER A 187 38.23 21.97 -28.91
C SER A 187 38.60 23.34 -29.49
N LYS A 188 38.29 24.44 -28.79
CA LYS A 188 38.68 25.80 -29.18
C LYS A 188 40.19 25.98 -29.25
N ALA A 189 40.94 25.45 -28.28
CA ALA A 189 42.41 25.48 -28.30
C ALA A 189 43.00 24.65 -29.46
N VAL A 190 42.38 23.53 -29.84
CA VAL A 190 42.79 22.72 -31.01
C VAL A 190 42.48 23.44 -32.33
N VAL A 191 41.36 24.16 -32.42
CA VAL A 191 41.05 25.02 -33.59
C VAL A 191 42.07 26.16 -33.70
N GLN A 192 42.32 26.90 -32.61
CA GLN A 192 43.35 27.95 -32.58
C GLN A 192 44.74 27.43 -32.96
N ARG A 193 45.13 26.25 -32.47
CA ARG A 193 46.40 25.59 -32.85
C ARG A 193 46.46 25.15 -34.31
N LYS A 194 45.31 24.92 -34.97
CA LYS A 194 45.26 24.70 -36.43
C LYS A 194 45.37 26.02 -37.19
N GLU A 195 44.68 27.07 -36.75
CA GLU A 195 44.76 28.41 -37.35
C GLU A 195 46.21 28.96 -37.27
N GLU A 196 46.88 28.79 -36.12
CA GLU A 196 48.31 29.08 -35.93
C GLU A 196 49.20 28.25 -36.89
N LEU A 197 48.96 26.94 -37.00
CA LEU A 197 49.74 26.06 -37.87
C LEU A 197 49.53 26.34 -39.37
N GLU A 198 48.29 26.64 -39.78
CA GLU A 198 47.97 27.00 -41.17
C GLU A 198 48.58 28.35 -41.54
N ALA A 199 48.66 29.31 -40.62
CA ALA A 199 49.40 30.56 -40.83
C ALA A 199 50.91 30.33 -41.03
N GLU A 200 51.56 29.57 -40.16
CA GLU A 200 52.99 29.20 -40.27
C GLU A 200 53.29 28.42 -41.57
N VAL A 201 52.39 27.53 -41.99
CA VAL A 201 52.50 26.81 -43.27
C VAL A 201 52.36 27.76 -44.48
N MET A 202 51.48 28.76 -44.40
CA MET A 202 51.32 29.76 -45.47
C MET A 202 52.50 30.73 -45.53
N GLU A 203 53.07 31.13 -44.38
CA GLU A 203 54.25 32.00 -44.32
C GLU A 203 55.51 31.28 -44.81
N THR A 204 55.72 30.02 -44.41
CA THR A 204 56.84 29.21 -44.92
C THR A 204 56.72 28.91 -46.42
N GLN A 205 55.50 28.69 -46.94
CA GLN A 205 55.28 28.60 -48.40
C GLN A 205 55.57 29.94 -49.12
N ALA A 206 55.14 31.07 -48.55
CA ALA A 206 55.44 32.38 -49.12
C ALA A 206 56.95 32.69 -49.12
N ALA A 207 57.67 32.32 -48.06
CA ALA A 207 59.12 32.43 -47.99
C ALA A 207 59.83 31.53 -49.03
N GLN A 208 59.36 30.30 -49.22
CA GLN A 208 59.87 29.40 -50.27
C GLN A 208 59.67 29.99 -51.67
N ILE A 209 58.48 30.53 -51.97
CA ILE A 209 58.20 31.20 -53.25
C ILE A 209 59.11 32.42 -53.46
N GLN A 210 59.41 33.20 -52.41
CA GLN A 210 60.36 34.31 -52.50
C GLN A 210 61.80 33.83 -52.76
N LEU A 211 62.23 32.73 -52.13
CA LEU A 211 63.55 32.12 -52.38
C LEU A 211 63.68 31.59 -53.80
N ASP A 212 62.66 30.90 -54.31
CA ASP A 212 62.64 30.40 -55.69
C ASP A 212 62.62 31.56 -56.71
N LYS A 213 61.82 32.60 -56.46
CA LYS A 213 61.81 33.83 -57.28
C LYS A 213 63.18 34.53 -57.29
N ALA A 214 63.84 34.62 -56.13
CA ALA A 214 65.20 35.16 -56.03
C ALA A 214 66.22 34.28 -56.77
N ALA A 215 66.08 32.95 -56.72
CA ALA A 215 66.93 32.03 -57.47
C ALA A 215 66.75 32.15 -58.99
N GLU A 216 65.53 32.39 -59.49
CA GLU A 216 65.30 32.77 -60.90
C GLU A 216 65.99 34.09 -61.25
N ASP A 217 65.84 35.12 -60.41
CA ASP A 217 66.41 36.44 -60.70
C ASP A 217 67.94 36.42 -60.62
N PHE A 218 68.54 35.60 -59.76
CA PHE A 218 69.98 35.31 -59.78
C PHE A 218 70.42 34.62 -61.09
N ARG A 219 69.64 33.66 -61.62
CA ARG A 219 69.93 33.04 -62.94
C ARG A 219 69.84 34.08 -64.06
N LYS A 220 68.83 34.95 -64.03
CA LYS A 220 68.61 36.03 -65.00
C LYS A 220 69.76 37.05 -64.97
N LEU A 221 70.13 37.54 -63.80
CA LEU A 221 71.28 38.44 -63.60
C LEU A 221 72.61 37.77 -64.03
N HIS A 222 72.75 36.45 -63.84
CA HIS A 222 73.93 35.73 -64.32
C HIS A 222 73.96 35.66 -65.85
N ALA A 223 72.82 35.42 -66.52
CA ALA A 223 72.73 35.45 -67.98
C ALA A 223 73.01 36.86 -68.54
N GLU A 224 72.41 37.90 -67.97
CA GLU A 224 72.65 39.30 -68.33
C GLU A 224 74.13 39.69 -68.14
N ARG A 225 74.80 39.17 -67.10
CA ARG A 225 76.25 39.33 -66.91
C ARG A 225 77.08 38.62 -67.98
N GLN A 226 76.70 37.41 -68.40
CA GLN A 226 77.39 36.68 -69.48
C GLN A 226 77.25 37.42 -70.81
N ASP A 227 76.05 37.92 -71.14
CA ASP A 227 75.84 38.74 -72.34
C ASP A 227 76.60 40.07 -72.30
N LEU A 228 76.70 40.72 -71.13
CA LEU A 228 77.50 41.94 -70.98
C LEU A 228 79.01 41.68 -71.16
N ILE A 229 79.51 40.55 -70.69
CA ILE A 229 80.90 40.11 -70.94
C ILE A 229 81.11 39.86 -72.44
N ARG A 230 80.19 39.14 -73.11
CA ARG A 230 80.25 38.92 -74.56
C ARG A 230 80.25 40.22 -75.36
N GLN A 231 79.41 41.19 -74.99
CA GLN A 231 79.40 42.53 -75.60
C GLN A 231 80.71 43.30 -75.37
N TRP A 232 81.36 43.09 -74.21
CA TRP A 232 82.64 43.70 -73.89
C TRP A 232 83.80 43.07 -74.70
N ASP A 233 83.79 41.75 -74.88
CA ASP A 233 84.74 41.04 -75.76
C ASP A 233 84.54 41.44 -77.25
N GLU A 234 83.29 41.62 -77.69
CA GLU A 234 82.95 42.18 -79.01
C GLU A 234 83.45 43.64 -79.16
N ALA A 235 83.36 44.45 -78.11
CA ALA A 235 83.92 45.81 -78.11
C ALA A 235 85.47 45.81 -78.13
N MET A 236 86.12 44.91 -77.39
CA MET A 236 87.58 44.76 -77.35
C MET A 236 88.15 44.25 -78.69
N THR A 237 87.47 43.29 -79.33
CA THR A 237 87.84 42.81 -80.67
C THR A 237 87.61 43.88 -81.74
N ALA A 238 86.54 44.67 -81.64
CA ALA A 238 86.34 45.84 -82.50
C ALA A 238 87.38 46.95 -82.27
N MET A 239 87.87 47.13 -81.04
CA MET A 239 88.97 48.04 -80.72
C MET A 239 90.29 47.59 -81.34
N THR A 240 90.71 46.33 -81.12
CA THR A 240 91.97 45.82 -81.69
C THR A 240 91.97 45.82 -83.23
N HIS A 241 90.81 45.60 -83.86
CA HIS A 241 90.66 45.77 -85.32
C HIS A 241 90.82 47.23 -85.77
N ARG A 242 90.31 48.20 -84.99
CA ARG A 242 90.56 49.64 -85.25
C ARG A 242 92.01 50.02 -85.05
N ASP A 243 92.69 49.52 -84.01
CA ASP A 243 94.10 49.80 -83.77
C ASP A 243 94.98 49.25 -84.91
N ALA A 244 94.68 48.06 -85.42
CA ALA A 244 95.33 47.49 -86.61
C ALA A 244 95.06 48.34 -87.87
N ALA A 245 93.84 48.84 -88.06
CA ALA A 245 93.51 49.73 -89.17
C ALA A 245 94.21 51.11 -89.05
N ILE A 246 94.39 51.63 -87.84
CA ILE A 246 95.15 52.86 -87.56
C ILE A 246 96.63 52.64 -87.84
N ALA A 247 97.20 51.48 -87.48
CA ALA A 247 98.58 51.11 -87.83
C ALA A 247 98.79 51.11 -89.35
N ALA A 248 97.96 50.38 -90.10
CA ALA A 248 98.02 50.35 -91.57
C ALA A 248 97.82 51.74 -92.22
N ALA A 249 96.92 52.57 -91.67
CA ALA A 249 96.75 53.95 -92.12
C ALA A 249 97.99 54.82 -91.82
N SER A 250 98.70 54.56 -90.72
CA SER A 250 99.94 55.28 -90.37
C SER A 250 101.11 54.90 -91.28
N GLU A 251 101.21 53.63 -91.71
CA GLU A 251 102.18 53.18 -92.71
C GLU A 251 101.92 53.81 -94.08
N LEU A 252 100.66 53.80 -94.54
CA LEU A 252 100.22 54.51 -95.74
C LEU A 252 100.54 56.01 -95.67
N PHE A 253 100.33 56.65 -94.52
CA PHE A 253 100.70 58.05 -94.30
C PHE A 253 102.22 58.27 -94.33
N ALA A 254 103.02 57.36 -93.79
CA ALA A 254 104.47 57.42 -93.86
C ALA A 254 105.00 57.31 -95.31
N VAL A 255 104.45 56.39 -96.10
CA VAL A 255 104.75 56.25 -97.54
C VAL A 255 104.37 57.53 -98.30
N LYS A 256 103.14 58.03 -98.11
CA LYS A 256 102.70 59.29 -98.76
C LYS A 256 103.49 60.52 -98.31
N LYS A 257 104.01 60.52 -97.08
CA LYS A 257 104.93 61.55 -96.57
C LYS A 257 106.34 61.46 -97.17
N MET A 258 106.80 60.29 -97.63
CA MET A 258 108.01 60.18 -98.47
C MET A 258 107.75 60.61 -99.91
N GLU A 259 106.65 60.19 -100.54
CA GLU A 259 106.26 60.67 -101.88
C GLU A 259 106.16 62.21 -101.93
N LEU A 260 105.58 62.84 -100.89
CA LEU A 260 105.46 64.29 -100.79
C LEU A 260 106.82 64.98 -100.55
N ARG A 261 107.78 64.31 -99.89
CA ARG A 261 109.17 64.81 -99.80
C ARG A 261 109.89 64.72 -101.15
N GLN A 262 109.70 63.64 -101.90
CA GLN A 262 110.26 63.51 -103.26
C GLN A 262 109.67 64.57 -104.19
N ARG A 263 108.34 64.74 -104.22
CA ARG A 263 107.67 65.84 -104.95
C ARG A 263 108.15 67.23 -104.55
N LYS A 264 108.52 67.44 -103.28
CA LYS A 264 109.12 68.70 -102.84
C LYS A 264 110.53 68.90 -103.37
N VAL A 265 111.39 67.88 -103.38
CA VAL A 265 112.73 67.97 -103.99
C VAL A 265 112.63 68.20 -105.50
N GLU A 266 111.66 67.56 -106.18
CA GLU A 266 111.35 67.82 -107.60
C GLU A 266 110.90 69.28 -107.82
N LEU A 267 110.00 69.81 -106.97
CA LEU A 267 109.55 71.20 -107.03
C LEU A 267 110.66 72.20 -106.68
N ASP A 268 111.51 71.92 -105.70
CA ASP A 268 112.63 72.78 -105.32
C ASP A 268 113.70 72.80 -106.43
N ALA A 269 113.89 71.68 -107.15
CA ALA A 269 114.75 71.62 -108.33
C ALA A 269 114.16 72.39 -109.53
N GLN A 270 112.85 72.28 -109.77
CA GLN A 270 112.14 73.08 -110.79
C GLN A 270 112.12 74.56 -110.43
N ALA A 271 111.98 74.91 -109.15
CA ALA A 271 112.04 76.28 -108.65
C ALA A 271 113.43 76.88 -108.85
N ARG A 272 114.52 76.13 -108.57
CA ARG A 272 115.89 76.57 -108.88
C ARG A 272 116.13 76.75 -110.37
N PHE A 273 115.68 75.81 -111.21
CA PHE A 273 115.75 75.97 -112.67
C PHE A 273 115.00 77.22 -113.15
N LEU A 274 113.85 77.53 -112.53
CA LEU A 274 113.07 78.74 -112.82
C LEU A 274 113.71 80.01 -112.23
N GLU A 275 114.41 79.93 -111.09
CA GLU A 275 115.25 81.02 -110.57
C GLU A 275 116.45 81.29 -111.47
N ASP A 276 117.17 80.26 -111.91
CA ASP A 276 118.29 80.34 -112.84
C ASP A 276 117.84 80.93 -114.19
N GLU A 277 116.73 80.45 -114.76
CA GLU A 277 116.12 81.09 -115.94
C GLU A 277 115.61 82.51 -115.64
N SER A 278 115.15 82.82 -114.42
CA SER A 278 114.82 84.20 -114.04
C SER A 278 116.06 85.10 -113.96
N MET A 279 117.22 84.55 -113.60
CA MET A 279 118.49 85.27 -113.54
C MET A 279 119.10 85.44 -114.93
N ASN A 280 118.97 84.41 -115.79
CA ASN A 280 119.26 84.48 -117.22
C ASN A 280 118.38 85.54 -117.90
N ASN A 281 117.07 85.56 -117.62
CA ASN A 281 116.17 86.61 -118.09
C ASN A 281 116.53 87.98 -117.49
N LYS A 282 116.93 88.10 -116.21
CA LYS A 282 117.45 89.37 -115.64
C LYS A 282 118.76 89.83 -116.28
N GLU A 283 119.63 88.92 -116.73
CA GLU A 283 120.81 89.26 -117.53
C GLU A 283 120.45 89.71 -118.95
N VAL A 284 119.46 89.06 -119.57
CA VAL A 284 118.90 89.50 -120.86
C VAL A 284 118.22 90.85 -120.71
N ASP A 285 117.43 91.08 -119.67
CA ASP A 285 116.83 92.38 -119.31
C ASP A 285 117.89 93.42 -118.94
N ALA A 286 119.03 93.03 -118.35
CA ALA A 286 120.15 93.94 -118.10
C ALA A 286 120.89 94.30 -119.40
N ARG A 287 120.98 93.38 -120.38
CA ARG A 287 121.49 93.64 -121.73
C ARG A 287 120.49 94.47 -122.53
N ILE A 288 119.19 94.22 -122.42
CA ILE A 288 118.13 95.06 -122.98
C ILE A 288 118.22 96.44 -122.35
N ALA A 289 118.25 96.59 -121.03
CA ALA A 289 118.41 97.89 -120.36
C ALA A 289 119.74 98.59 -120.69
N PHE A 290 120.81 97.85 -120.99
CA PHE A 290 122.06 98.41 -121.52
C PHE A 290 121.84 98.92 -122.95
N TYR A 291 121.27 98.12 -123.86
CA TYR A 291 120.95 98.55 -125.21
C TYR A 291 119.84 99.59 -125.28
N GLU A 292 118.93 99.68 -124.31
CA GLU A 292 117.93 100.74 -124.16
C GLU A 292 118.56 102.02 -123.64
N ARG A 293 119.59 101.95 -122.77
CA ARG A 293 120.42 103.11 -122.42
C ARG A 293 121.30 103.54 -123.59
N GLU A 294 121.79 102.62 -124.41
CA GLU A 294 122.57 102.95 -125.60
C GLU A 294 121.66 103.47 -126.74
N ILE A 295 120.44 102.94 -126.88
CA ILE A 295 119.38 103.49 -127.74
C ILE A 295 118.85 104.81 -127.18
N ALA A 296 118.81 105.01 -125.85
CA ALA A 296 118.49 106.29 -125.24
C ALA A 296 119.61 107.30 -125.52
N LYS A 297 120.90 106.96 -125.33
CA LYS A 297 122.03 107.79 -125.77
C LYS A 297 122.01 108.07 -127.27
N GLN A 298 121.65 107.10 -128.12
CA GLN A 298 121.54 107.29 -129.57
C GLN A 298 120.33 108.17 -129.91
N ARG A 299 119.22 108.06 -129.16
CA ARG A 299 118.05 108.95 -129.27
C ARG A 299 118.32 110.34 -128.72
N ASP A 300 119.10 110.48 -127.65
CA ASP A 300 119.54 111.75 -127.08
C ASP A 300 120.61 112.41 -127.95
N ALA A 301 121.47 111.62 -128.61
CA ALA A 301 122.39 112.09 -129.64
C ALA A 301 121.64 112.49 -130.92
N CYS A 302 120.64 111.71 -131.35
CA CYS A 302 119.75 112.11 -132.44
C CYS A 302 118.84 113.28 -132.06
N LEU A 303 118.45 113.45 -130.79
CA LEU A 303 117.71 114.62 -130.31
C LEU A 303 118.63 115.83 -130.12
N SER A 304 119.88 115.65 -129.74
CA SER A 304 120.86 116.74 -129.69
C SER A 304 121.26 117.16 -131.09
N GLU A 305 121.50 116.23 -132.03
CA GLU A 305 121.78 116.55 -133.43
C GLU A 305 120.53 116.98 -134.20
N SER A 306 119.32 116.52 -133.84
CA SER A 306 118.07 117.07 -134.39
C SER A 306 117.80 118.46 -133.85
N LYS A 307 118.05 118.74 -132.57
CA LYS A 307 118.02 120.11 -132.02
C LYS A 307 119.11 120.96 -132.61
N ARG A 308 120.30 120.42 -132.88
CA ARG A 308 121.40 121.10 -133.58
C ARG A 308 121.05 121.36 -135.05
N LEU A 309 120.25 120.50 -135.69
CA LEU A 309 119.71 120.69 -137.04
C LEU A 309 118.53 121.67 -137.04
N GLU A 310 117.67 121.71 -136.03
CA GLU A 310 116.67 122.75 -135.85
C GLU A 310 117.33 124.10 -135.52
N GLU A 311 118.34 124.13 -134.65
CA GLU A 311 119.18 125.29 -134.37
C GLU A 311 119.94 125.73 -135.61
N PHE A 312 120.50 124.81 -136.42
CA PHE A 312 121.11 125.16 -137.71
C PHE A 312 120.07 125.63 -138.73
N ASN A 313 118.85 125.08 -138.75
CA ASN A 313 117.81 125.51 -139.67
C ASN A 313 117.25 126.89 -139.27
N ASN A 314 117.08 127.15 -137.98
CA ASN A 314 116.70 128.44 -137.40
C ASN A 314 117.83 129.47 -137.51
N GLN A 315 119.10 129.04 -137.42
CA GLN A 315 120.26 129.86 -137.78
C GLN A 315 120.30 130.13 -139.28
N VAL A 316 119.92 129.18 -140.13
CA VAL A 316 119.79 129.38 -141.59
C VAL A 316 118.60 130.28 -141.93
N GLU A 317 117.49 130.26 -141.18
CA GLU A 317 116.38 131.21 -141.36
C GLU A 317 116.72 132.61 -140.85
N THR A 318 117.40 132.74 -139.71
CA THR A 318 117.89 134.05 -139.25
C THR A 318 119.03 134.59 -140.11
N ILE A 319 119.87 133.73 -140.70
CA ILE A 319 120.85 134.10 -141.74
C ILE A 319 120.13 134.49 -143.05
N LYS A 320 119.10 133.77 -143.50
CA LYS A 320 118.27 134.17 -144.67
C LYS A 320 117.56 135.51 -144.42
N SER A 321 117.06 135.76 -143.21
CA SER A 321 116.37 137.00 -142.83
C SER A 321 117.33 138.19 -142.69
N THR A 322 118.50 138.00 -142.10
CA THR A 322 119.55 139.04 -142.06
C THR A 322 120.17 139.28 -143.45
N LEU A 323 120.28 138.25 -144.28
CA LEU A 323 120.64 138.38 -145.70
C LEU A 323 119.58 139.14 -146.50
N SER A 324 118.28 138.98 -146.18
CA SER A 324 117.19 139.77 -146.78
C SER A 324 117.29 141.26 -146.43
N LYS A 325 117.69 141.60 -145.19
CA LYS A 325 118.03 142.99 -144.81
C LYS A 325 119.24 143.51 -145.57
N ALA A 326 120.35 142.75 -145.59
CA ALA A 326 121.57 143.14 -146.30
C ALA A 326 121.37 143.30 -147.82
N ALA A 327 120.52 142.47 -148.44
CA ALA A 327 120.21 142.55 -149.86
C ALA A 327 119.31 143.75 -150.22
N THR A 328 118.36 144.12 -149.36
CA THR A 328 117.44 145.24 -149.63
C THR A 328 118.08 146.61 -149.40
N GLU A 329 119.02 146.74 -148.47
CA GLU A 329 119.86 147.94 -148.34
C GLU A 329 120.77 148.17 -149.56
N LEU A 330 121.18 147.09 -150.25
CA LEU A 330 121.98 147.15 -151.48
C LEU A 330 121.13 147.48 -152.73
N ALA A 331 119.88 147.00 -152.78
CA ALA A 331 119.07 146.95 -154.00
C ALA A 331 118.42 148.27 -154.45
N GLN A 332 118.38 149.32 -153.62
CA GLN A 332 117.80 150.62 -154.04
C GLN A 332 118.67 151.86 -153.79
N ARG A 333 119.99 151.70 -153.63
CA ARG A 333 120.94 152.76 -154.06
C ARG A 333 121.25 152.71 -155.56
N THR A 334 121.08 151.57 -156.21
CA THR A 334 121.27 151.39 -157.66
C THR A 334 120.18 152.05 -158.52
N ALA A 335 118.98 152.28 -157.98
CA ALA A 335 117.87 152.93 -158.70
C ALA A 335 118.00 154.47 -158.85
N GLN A 336 119.11 155.09 -158.43
CA GLN A 336 119.28 156.55 -158.52
C GLN A 336 119.78 157.07 -159.89
N SER A 337 120.25 156.20 -160.80
CA SER A 337 121.13 156.63 -161.91
C SER A 337 120.78 156.18 -163.34
N THR A 338 119.70 155.43 -163.56
CA THR A 338 119.26 154.98 -164.90
C THR A 338 117.83 155.47 -165.20
N GLN A 339 117.60 156.00 -166.41
CA GLN A 339 116.34 156.63 -166.85
C GLN A 339 115.70 157.55 -165.78
N ALA A 340 116.35 158.60 -165.25
CA ALA A 340 117.53 159.34 -165.73
C ALA A 340 117.45 159.90 -167.16
N LYS A 341 116.26 160.39 -167.54
CA LYS A 341 115.96 161.15 -168.77
C LYS A 341 116.10 160.35 -170.07
N GLN A 342 115.71 160.97 -171.20
CA GLN A 342 116.38 160.82 -172.51
C GLN A 342 116.80 159.36 -172.81
N ASP A 343 115.89 158.39 -172.76
CA ASP A 343 114.72 158.52 -173.61
C ASP A 343 113.40 157.95 -173.06
N LEU A 344 112.25 158.47 -173.53
CA LEU A 344 112.11 159.22 -174.80
C LEU A 344 111.16 160.43 -174.68
N ASP A 345 111.45 161.56 -175.33
CA ASP A 345 110.68 162.84 -175.30
C ASP A 345 109.55 162.97 -176.39
N GLU A 346 108.55 163.88 -176.23
CA GLU A 346 107.23 164.17 -176.91
C GLU A 346 105.89 163.71 -176.25
N LYS A 347 105.62 162.41 -176.19
CA LYS A 347 104.41 161.74 -175.67
C LYS A 347 104.57 160.66 -174.56
N ARG A 348 105.67 159.92 -174.30
CA ARG A 348 107.10 160.19 -174.52
C ARG A 348 107.55 161.27 -173.49
N GLN A 349 107.61 162.59 -173.78
CA GLN A 349 107.87 163.71 -172.81
C GLN A 349 107.02 163.68 -171.53
N ARG A 350 105.91 162.95 -171.51
CA ARG A 350 104.93 162.89 -170.41
C ARG A 350 105.42 161.96 -169.29
N LEU A 351 106.69 162.15 -168.96
CA LEU A 351 107.57 161.43 -168.05
C LEU A 351 108.54 162.48 -167.47
N ASP A 352 109.39 163.09 -168.31
CA ASP A 352 110.22 164.26 -167.96
C ASP A 352 109.40 165.56 -167.73
N ALA A 353 108.08 165.53 -167.91
CA ALA A 353 107.16 166.63 -167.61
C ALA A 353 106.52 166.60 -166.21
N SER A 354 106.61 165.51 -165.44
CA SER A 354 105.64 165.22 -164.36
C SER A 354 106.17 164.46 -163.10
N ARG A 355 107.27 164.82 -162.44
CA ARG A 355 108.13 166.00 -162.63
C ARG A 355 109.35 165.90 -161.69
N LYS A 356 110.46 166.54 -162.05
CA LYS A 356 111.28 167.21 -161.04
C LYS A 356 110.45 168.35 -160.42
N ARG A 357 109.73 168.07 -159.33
CA ARG A 357 109.16 169.10 -158.44
C ARG A 357 108.76 168.51 -157.09
N TYR A 358 109.42 168.80 -155.98
CA TYR A 358 110.77 169.38 -155.73
C TYR A 358 111.12 169.05 -154.25
N ALA A 359 112.30 169.23 -153.65
CA ALA A 359 113.08 170.46 -153.46
C ALA A 359 112.26 171.74 -153.09
N VAL A 360 110.98 171.58 -152.73
CA VAL A 360 110.03 172.59 -152.26
C VAL A 360 109.06 171.82 -151.37
N LEU A 361 108.90 172.30 -150.12
CA LEU A 361 108.22 171.63 -149.01
C LEU A 361 108.90 170.29 -148.59
N LYS A 362 109.45 170.16 -147.37
CA LYS A 362 109.51 171.10 -146.24
C LYS A 362 108.15 171.66 -145.80
N ARG A 363 107.11 170.83 -145.78
CA ARG A 363 105.92 170.99 -144.91
C ARG A 363 104.88 169.89 -145.15
N LYS A 364 104.25 169.55 -144.03
CA LYS A 364 102.92 168.98 -143.82
C LYS A 364 102.73 167.47 -144.10
N LEU A 365 102.11 166.66 -143.23
CA LEU A 365 101.05 166.82 -142.17
C LEU A 365 99.64 166.59 -142.74
N GLU A 366 98.81 165.91 -141.93
CA GLU A 366 97.37 165.62 -142.09
C GLU A 366 96.98 164.63 -143.23
N SER A 367 96.07 163.65 -143.09
CA SER A 367 95.38 163.11 -141.87
C SER A 367 94.47 161.86 -142.14
N GLU A 368 94.30 160.98 -141.12
CA GLU A 368 93.12 160.12 -140.74
C GLU A 368 92.69 158.77 -141.41
N PHE A 369 92.01 157.94 -140.56
CA PHE A 369 90.98 156.86 -140.74
C PHE A 369 91.27 155.42 -141.27
N GLY A 370 90.60 154.37 -140.70
CA GLY A 370 90.55 153.02 -141.34
C GLY A 370 90.10 151.67 -140.66
N GLU A 371 89.44 151.58 -139.48
CA GLU A 371 88.55 150.48 -138.94
C GLU A 371 88.82 148.92 -138.90
N LEU A 372 88.39 148.31 -137.76
CA LEU A 372 87.89 146.91 -137.48
C LEU A 372 88.86 145.68 -137.58
N ASP A 373 88.65 144.46 -136.98
CA ASP A 373 87.72 143.82 -135.98
C ASP A 373 88.48 142.59 -135.32
N SER A 374 88.02 141.51 -134.61
CA SER A 374 86.73 140.90 -134.15
C SER A 374 86.90 140.01 -132.86
N MET A 375 86.11 138.91 -132.64
CA MET A 375 86.02 138.10 -131.38
C MET A 375 85.70 136.59 -131.53
N GLU A 376 86.42 135.69 -130.80
CA GLU A 376 85.91 134.50 -130.04
C GLU A 376 87.05 133.59 -129.52
N GLU A 377 87.43 133.64 -128.22
CA GLU A 377 88.10 132.52 -127.48
C GLU A 377 88.29 132.81 -125.96
N LYS A 378 87.28 132.51 -125.12
CA LYS A 378 87.38 132.63 -123.64
C LYS A 378 86.76 131.46 -122.86
N VAL A 379 86.54 130.33 -123.51
CA VAL A 379 85.74 129.20 -122.97
C VAL A 379 86.60 128.04 -122.48
N ALA A 380 87.77 127.79 -123.10
CA ALA A 380 88.52 126.55 -122.93
C ALA A 380 89.12 126.31 -121.53
N GLU A 381 89.72 127.32 -120.90
CA GLU A 381 90.45 127.15 -119.63
C GLU A 381 89.53 126.78 -118.44
N LEU A 382 88.26 127.19 -118.48
CA LEU A 382 87.30 126.94 -117.40
C LEU A 382 86.80 125.49 -117.34
N GLU A 383 86.87 124.73 -118.44
CA GLU A 383 86.45 123.32 -118.46
C GLU A 383 87.46 122.38 -117.80
N ALA A 384 88.75 122.69 -117.87
CA ALA A 384 89.83 121.80 -117.40
C ALA A 384 89.80 121.66 -115.87
N MET A 385 89.70 122.78 -115.15
CA MET A 385 89.60 122.80 -113.68
C MET A 385 88.34 122.08 -113.17
N ARG A 386 87.22 122.22 -113.87
CA ARG A 386 85.94 121.59 -113.51
C ARG A 386 86.01 120.06 -113.49
N LYS A 387 86.67 119.44 -114.47
CA LYS A 387 86.78 117.97 -114.59
C LYS A 387 87.60 117.33 -113.46
N ALA A 388 88.55 118.07 -112.86
CA ALA A 388 89.33 117.61 -111.71
C ALA A 388 88.51 117.58 -110.40
N GLU A 389 87.75 118.65 -110.14
CA GLU A 389 86.87 118.76 -108.96
C GLU A 389 85.73 117.72 -108.98
N GLU A 390 85.06 117.51 -110.12
CA GLU A 390 83.94 116.55 -110.24
C GLU A 390 84.36 115.10 -109.93
N LEU A 391 85.61 114.72 -110.24
CA LEU A 391 86.14 113.39 -109.95
C LEU A 391 86.43 113.18 -108.45
N ARG A 392 86.99 114.21 -107.80
CA ARG A 392 87.26 114.20 -106.35
C ARG A 392 85.97 114.13 -105.54
N LEU A 393 84.92 114.85 -105.97
CA LEU A 393 83.60 114.82 -105.35
C LEU A 393 82.91 113.44 -105.51
N LYS A 394 83.06 112.78 -106.67
CA LYS A 394 82.50 111.44 -106.90
C LYS A 394 83.10 110.36 -105.99
N MET A 395 84.40 110.42 -105.67
CA MET A 395 84.98 109.48 -104.70
C MET A 395 84.44 109.70 -103.29
N THR A 396 84.51 110.93 -102.76
CA THR A 396 84.09 111.21 -101.38
C THR A 396 82.61 110.92 -101.14
N LEU A 397 81.74 111.13 -102.13
CA LEU A 397 80.33 110.73 -102.05
C LEU A 397 80.15 109.20 -102.02
N LYS A 398 80.95 108.44 -102.75
CA LYS A 398 80.89 106.96 -102.80
C LYS A 398 81.35 106.34 -101.47
N ASP A 399 82.38 106.91 -100.86
CA ASP A 399 82.85 106.50 -99.52
C ASP A 399 81.83 106.90 -98.43
N ASN A 400 81.18 108.06 -98.57
CA ASN A 400 80.11 108.49 -97.67
C ASN A 400 78.86 107.58 -97.74
N GLU A 401 78.49 107.10 -98.93
CA GLU A 401 77.48 106.05 -99.07
C GLU A 401 77.93 104.72 -98.43
N GLY A 402 79.19 104.32 -98.63
CA GLY A 402 79.75 103.11 -98.02
C GLY A 402 79.64 103.15 -96.50
N LEU A 403 80.06 104.25 -95.88
CA LEU A 403 79.97 104.48 -94.44
C LEU A 403 78.52 104.56 -93.94
N LYS A 404 77.59 105.14 -94.70
CA LYS A 404 76.15 105.13 -94.37
C LYS A 404 75.55 103.72 -94.44
N LYS A 405 75.96 102.89 -95.40
CA LYS A 405 75.52 101.49 -95.56
C LYS A 405 76.11 100.60 -94.45
N GLU A 406 77.36 100.83 -94.04
CA GLU A 406 77.98 100.28 -92.83
C GLU A 406 77.21 100.69 -91.56
N GLN A 407 76.97 102.00 -91.37
CA GLN A 407 76.28 102.54 -90.20
C GLN A 407 74.86 101.98 -90.06
N PHE A 408 74.09 101.92 -91.16
CA PHE A 408 72.75 101.33 -91.15
C PHE A 408 72.79 99.85 -90.76
N LYS A 409 73.71 99.05 -91.32
CA LYS A 409 73.88 97.63 -90.94
C LYS A 409 74.30 97.46 -89.48
N ARG A 410 75.17 98.32 -88.95
CA ARG A 410 75.57 98.31 -87.52
C ARG A 410 74.41 98.71 -86.61
N SER A 411 73.63 99.73 -86.97
CA SER A 411 72.41 100.14 -86.25
C SER A 411 71.31 99.07 -86.28
N GLN A 412 71.13 98.38 -87.41
CA GLN A 412 70.18 97.27 -87.53
C GLN A 412 70.59 96.09 -86.64
N ARG A 413 71.87 95.69 -86.66
CA ARG A 413 72.42 94.68 -85.73
C ARG A 413 72.30 95.11 -84.26
N LEU A 414 72.51 96.40 -83.94
CA LEU A 414 72.32 96.92 -82.60
C LEU A 414 70.84 96.86 -82.17
N PHE A 415 69.91 97.09 -83.08
CA PHE A 415 68.47 96.93 -82.83
C PHE A 415 68.08 95.47 -82.61
N GLU A 416 68.57 94.54 -83.44
CA GLU A 416 68.38 93.09 -83.26
C GLU A 416 68.99 92.56 -81.96
N LEU A 417 70.13 93.10 -81.53
CA LEU A 417 70.71 92.77 -80.23
C LEU A 417 69.85 93.35 -79.09
N ARG A 418 69.27 94.55 -79.25
CA ARG A 418 68.33 95.15 -78.30
C ARG A 418 66.91 94.57 -78.32
N THR A 419 66.51 93.80 -79.33
CA THR A 419 65.31 92.95 -79.26
C THR A 419 65.64 91.67 -78.50
N ARG A 420 66.73 90.97 -78.87
CA ARG A 420 67.22 89.77 -78.14
C ARG A 420 67.51 90.05 -76.67
N GLU A 421 68.06 91.21 -76.33
CA GLU A 421 68.29 91.65 -74.95
C GLU A 421 66.97 91.81 -74.18
N ARG A 422 65.92 92.37 -74.80
CA ARG A 422 64.58 92.50 -74.18
C ARG A 422 63.84 91.17 -74.11
N GLU A 423 63.99 90.31 -75.11
CA GLU A 423 63.49 88.93 -75.11
C GLU A 423 64.14 88.15 -73.96
N LEU A 424 65.46 88.17 -73.84
CA LEU A 424 66.20 87.54 -72.73
C LEU A 424 65.86 88.15 -71.35
N ILE A 425 65.68 89.47 -71.24
CA ILE A 425 65.22 90.10 -70.00
C ILE A 425 63.79 89.67 -69.67
N SER A 426 62.91 89.52 -70.66
CA SER A 426 61.55 88.97 -70.49
C SER A 426 61.62 87.53 -70.00
N ASP A 427 62.42 86.66 -70.65
CA ASP A 427 62.59 85.26 -70.28
C ASP A 427 63.23 85.10 -68.88
N ILE A 428 64.21 85.94 -68.55
CA ILE A 428 64.80 85.99 -67.19
C ILE A 428 63.75 86.46 -66.17
N SER A 429 62.89 87.42 -66.50
CA SER A 429 61.83 87.87 -65.60
C SER A 429 60.74 86.80 -65.41
N GLY A 430 60.38 86.07 -66.47
CA GLY A 430 59.48 84.92 -66.44
C GLY A 430 60.07 83.76 -65.65
N GLY A 431 61.35 83.44 -65.86
CA GLY A 431 62.12 82.46 -65.10
C GLY A 431 62.30 82.83 -63.63
N GLN A 432 62.45 84.12 -63.30
CA GLN A 432 62.43 84.61 -61.92
C GLN A 432 61.02 84.50 -61.30
N GLY A 433 59.96 84.72 -62.08
CA GLY A 433 58.57 84.46 -61.66
C GLY A 433 58.34 82.97 -61.37
N GLN A 434 58.80 82.09 -62.26
CA GLN A 434 58.77 80.64 -62.06
C GLN A 434 59.60 80.22 -60.84
N ASN A 435 60.81 80.74 -60.64
CA ASN A 435 61.62 80.47 -59.45
C ASN A 435 60.96 80.96 -58.16
N LYS A 436 60.25 82.10 -58.17
CA LYS A 436 59.46 82.54 -57.01
C LYS A 436 58.28 81.61 -56.74
N ASN A 437 57.58 81.16 -57.77
CA ASN A 437 56.48 80.19 -57.63
C ASN A 437 56.99 78.82 -57.15
N LEU A 438 58.16 78.38 -57.62
CA LEU A 438 58.83 77.17 -57.16
C LEU A 438 59.34 77.30 -55.73
N ALA A 439 59.89 78.45 -55.33
CA ALA A 439 60.29 78.72 -53.95
C ALA A 439 59.08 78.72 -53.00
N VAL A 440 57.96 79.36 -53.38
CA VAL A 440 56.69 79.27 -52.64
C VAL A 440 56.18 77.84 -52.59
N ARG A 441 56.37 77.05 -53.66
CA ARG A 441 55.98 75.63 -53.67
C ARG A 441 56.89 74.76 -52.79
N ILE A 442 58.18 75.08 -52.70
CA ILE A 442 59.13 74.47 -51.77
C ILE A 442 58.69 74.79 -50.34
N THR A 443 58.43 76.04 -49.97
CA THR A 443 57.94 76.36 -48.61
C THR A 443 56.59 75.71 -48.28
N GLN A 444 55.69 75.54 -49.27
CA GLN A 444 54.45 74.76 -49.09
C GLN A 444 54.69 73.26 -48.87
N LEU A 445 55.76 72.70 -49.45
CA LEU A 445 56.18 71.32 -49.24
C LEU A 445 56.93 71.17 -47.92
N ASP A 446 57.77 72.13 -47.53
CA ASP A 446 58.44 72.16 -46.23
C ASP A 446 57.41 72.24 -45.08
N GLU A 447 56.38 73.08 -45.20
CA GLU A 447 55.24 73.09 -44.27
C GLU A 447 54.48 71.76 -44.23
N GLN A 448 54.41 71.04 -45.35
CA GLN A 448 53.81 69.70 -45.39
C GLN A 448 54.73 68.65 -44.76
N VAL A 449 56.05 68.76 -44.91
CA VAL A 449 57.05 67.91 -44.26
C VAL A 449 57.04 68.13 -42.74
N VAL A 450 56.96 69.39 -42.27
CA VAL A 450 56.82 69.68 -40.83
C VAL A 450 55.50 69.10 -40.29
N ARG A 451 54.38 69.31 -40.99
CA ARG A 451 53.09 68.69 -40.61
C ARG A 451 53.11 67.15 -40.68
N GLN A 452 53.86 66.57 -41.60
CA GLN A 452 54.09 65.11 -41.65
C GLN A 452 55.00 64.64 -40.51
N GLN A 453 55.99 65.43 -40.08
CA GLN A 453 56.80 65.14 -38.89
C GLN A 453 55.98 65.25 -37.60
N GLU A 454 55.12 66.25 -37.46
CA GLU A 454 54.14 66.33 -36.36
C GLU A 454 53.19 65.13 -36.36
N LEU A 455 52.71 64.71 -37.53
CA LEU A 455 51.83 63.55 -37.67
C LEU A 455 52.58 62.23 -37.41
N LEU A 456 53.85 62.12 -37.82
CA LEU A 456 54.75 61.02 -37.48
C LEU A 456 55.00 60.96 -35.97
N TYR A 457 55.37 62.06 -35.30
CA TYR A 457 55.52 62.07 -33.83
C TYR A 457 54.23 61.70 -33.09
N ASN A 458 53.06 62.12 -33.59
CA ASN A 458 51.78 61.68 -33.03
C ASN A 458 51.52 60.18 -33.29
N VAL A 459 51.85 59.67 -34.47
CA VAL A 459 51.77 58.24 -34.81
C VAL A 459 52.78 57.42 -34.01
N GLU A 460 54.00 57.89 -33.78
CA GLU A 460 55.03 57.27 -32.95
C GLU A 460 54.65 57.27 -31.46
N PHE A 461 54.04 58.34 -30.96
CA PHE A 461 53.50 58.36 -29.59
C PHE A 461 52.31 57.39 -29.44
N GLN A 462 51.44 57.30 -30.45
CA GLN A 462 50.40 56.28 -30.50
C GLN A 462 50.99 54.88 -30.66
N LEU A 463 52.07 54.71 -31.44
CA LEU A 463 52.80 53.46 -31.62
C LEU A 463 53.39 53.02 -30.28
N GLN A 464 54.10 53.87 -29.55
CA GLN A 464 54.60 53.58 -28.19
C GLN A 464 53.48 53.25 -27.20
N GLN A 465 52.31 53.88 -27.31
CA GLN A 465 51.13 53.47 -26.51
C GLN A 465 50.58 52.11 -26.93
N MET A 466 50.60 51.79 -28.23
CA MET A 466 50.17 50.49 -28.75
C MET A 466 51.20 49.41 -28.45
N GLU A 467 52.50 49.65 -28.56
CA GLU A 467 53.59 48.80 -28.07
C GLU A 467 53.46 48.52 -26.57
N ARG A 468 53.13 49.53 -25.74
CA ARG A 468 52.84 49.33 -24.30
C ARG A 468 51.53 48.59 -24.01
N LYS A 469 50.65 48.39 -25.01
CA LYS A 469 49.46 47.52 -24.95
C LYS A 469 49.77 46.14 -25.53
N VAL A 470 50.54 46.05 -26.61
CA VAL A 470 51.00 44.84 -27.29
C VAL A 470 52.01 44.07 -26.45
N ALA A 471 52.94 44.73 -25.77
CA ALA A 471 53.81 44.12 -24.78
C ALA A 471 52.99 43.49 -23.64
N ARG A 472 51.95 44.19 -23.15
CA ARG A 472 51.03 43.65 -22.15
C ARG A 472 50.13 42.52 -22.67
N ALA A 473 49.75 42.54 -23.94
CA ALA A 473 49.01 41.46 -24.59
C ALA A 473 49.89 40.22 -24.84
N GLY A 474 51.14 40.43 -25.28
CA GLY A 474 52.19 39.43 -25.45
C GLY A 474 52.88 38.98 -24.15
N GLY A 475 52.30 39.30 -22.99
CA GLY A 475 52.70 38.73 -21.69
C GLY A 475 53.73 39.52 -20.88
N HIS A 476 54.41 40.52 -21.44
CA HIS A 476 55.33 41.39 -20.69
C HIS A 476 54.55 42.29 -19.71
N ARG A 477 54.57 41.89 -18.45
CA ARG A 477 54.04 42.61 -17.29
C ARG A 477 55.16 43.06 -16.36
N THR A 478 54.83 43.95 -15.43
CA THR A 478 55.70 44.40 -14.33
C THR A 478 56.24 43.22 -13.51
N GLU A 479 57.46 43.29 -12.96
CA GLU A 479 58.08 42.15 -12.25
C GLU A 479 57.24 41.62 -11.08
N ASP A 480 56.52 42.48 -10.37
CA ASP A 480 55.64 42.05 -9.28
C ASP A 480 54.37 41.35 -9.80
N GLU A 481 53.83 41.78 -10.96
CA GLU A 481 52.73 41.09 -11.63
C GLU A 481 53.17 39.72 -12.17
N THR A 482 54.36 39.60 -12.76
CA THR A 482 54.88 38.30 -13.22
C THR A 482 55.20 37.37 -12.06
N ARG A 483 55.75 37.87 -10.94
CA ARG A 483 55.89 37.08 -9.70
C ARG A 483 54.54 36.60 -9.15
N LEU A 484 53.54 37.48 -9.07
CA LEU A 484 52.20 37.11 -8.58
C LEU A 484 51.50 36.10 -9.50
N LEU A 485 51.64 36.25 -10.83
CA LEU A 485 51.10 35.30 -11.80
C LEU A 485 51.86 33.97 -11.77
N ASN A 486 53.18 33.96 -11.67
CA ASN A 486 53.98 32.74 -11.56
C ASN A 486 53.65 31.98 -10.26
N ALA A 487 53.57 32.67 -9.11
CA ALA A 487 53.14 32.06 -7.85
C ALA A 487 51.66 31.62 -7.86
N ARG A 488 50.84 32.13 -8.79
CA ARG A 488 49.47 31.62 -9.03
C ARG A 488 49.47 30.42 -9.98
N ILE A 489 50.32 30.42 -11.01
CA ILE A 489 50.55 29.28 -11.91
C ILE A 489 51.07 28.09 -11.10
N GLU A 490 52.11 28.28 -10.29
CA GLU A 490 52.73 27.25 -9.44
C GLU A 490 51.73 26.61 -8.45
N LYS A 491 50.81 27.42 -7.90
CA LYS A 491 49.69 26.90 -7.09
C LYS A 491 48.65 26.15 -7.92
N LEU A 492 48.38 26.57 -9.16
CA LEU A 492 47.45 25.89 -10.05
C LEU A 492 48.04 24.62 -10.67
N THR A 493 49.35 24.55 -10.93
CA THR A 493 50.04 23.33 -11.35
C THR A 493 50.13 22.33 -10.21
N GLY A 494 50.45 22.76 -8.98
CA GLY A 494 50.39 21.88 -7.82
C GLY A 494 49.00 21.30 -7.55
N ILE A 495 47.93 22.08 -7.77
CA ILE A 495 46.54 21.58 -7.74
C ILE A 495 46.27 20.62 -8.91
N LEU A 496 46.72 20.93 -10.12
CA LEU A 496 46.55 20.07 -11.30
C LEU A 496 47.28 18.73 -11.15
N GLU A 497 48.49 18.74 -10.60
CA GLU A 497 49.31 17.57 -10.32
C GLU A 497 48.69 16.72 -9.21
N GLY A 498 48.16 17.34 -8.15
CA GLY A 498 47.36 16.66 -7.12
C GLY A 498 46.13 15.98 -7.71
N VAL A 499 45.32 16.70 -8.49
CA VAL A 499 44.12 16.15 -9.16
C VAL A 499 44.49 15.07 -10.19
N ASN A 500 45.62 15.19 -10.89
CA ASN A 500 46.11 14.14 -11.79
C ASN A 500 46.59 12.88 -11.04
N ALA A 501 47.21 13.04 -9.87
CA ALA A 501 47.59 11.93 -9.00
C ALA A 501 46.37 11.22 -8.39
N GLU A 502 45.37 12.00 -7.93
CA GLU A 502 44.06 11.48 -7.51
C GLU A 502 43.35 10.76 -8.66
N HIS A 503 43.33 11.34 -9.86
CA HIS A 503 42.73 10.71 -11.05
C HIS A 503 43.46 9.42 -11.46
N GLY A 504 44.80 9.40 -11.40
CA GLY A 504 45.59 8.20 -11.63
C GLY A 504 45.32 7.10 -10.59
N MET A 505 45.23 7.46 -9.31
CA MET A 505 44.84 6.54 -8.24
C MET A 505 43.43 5.98 -8.47
N LEU A 506 42.48 6.83 -8.85
CA LEU A 506 41.10 6.43 -9.15
C LEU A 506 41.02 5.54 -10.39
N LEU A 507 41.83 5.77 -11.43
CA LEU A 507 41.92 4.88 -12.60
C LEU A 507 42.48 3.50 -12.22
N GLU A 508 43.53 3.44 -11.40
CA GLU A 508 44.08 2.17 -10.91
C GLU A 508 43.07 1.42 -10.01
N GLN A 509 42.32 2.15 -9.17
CA GLN A 509 41.23 1.59 -8.35
C GLN A 509 40.06 1.09 -9.21
N VAL A 510 39.63 1.85 -10.23
CA VAL A 510 38.59 1.44 -11.17
C VAL A 510 39.02 0.18 -11.89
N LYS A 511 40.21 0.15 -12.49
CA LYS A 511 40.77 -1.03 -13.16
C LYS A 511 40.88 -2.24 -12.23
N HIS A 512 41.32 -2.04 -10.98
CA HIS A 512 41.35 -3.12 -9.98
C HIS A 512 39.93 -3.62 -9.64
N SER A 513 38.95 -2.72 -9.55
CA SER A 513 37.54 -3.08 -9.35
C SER A 513 36.95 -3.82 -10.56
N GLU A 514 37.29 -3.44 -11.78
CA GLU A 514 36.90 -4.11 -13.02
C GLU A 514 37.50 -5.50 -13.13
N GLU A 515 38.78 -5.66 -12.81
CA GLU A 515 39.42 -6.97 -12.73
C GLU A 515 38.75 -7.87 -11.67
N ASN A 516 38.43 -7.31 -10.49
CA ASN A 516 37.78 -8.06 -9.42
C ASN A 516 36.32 -8.42 -9.78
N LEU A 517 35.62 -7.52 -10.47
CA LEU A 517 34.30 -7.75 -11.04
C LEU A 517 34.33 -8.78 -12.18
N PHE A 518 35.40 -8.82 -12.98
CA PHE A 518 35.63 -9.88 -13.97
C PHE A 518 35.91 -11.24 -13.31
N LYS A 519 36.78 -11.28 -12.28
CA LYS A 519 37.04 -12.48 -11.45
C LYS A 519 35.74 -12.98 -10.81
N ALA A 520 34.92 -12.08 -10.25
CA ALA A 520 33.62 -12.40 -9.66
C ALA A 520 32.59 -12.87 -10.70
N ARG A 521 32.52 -12.26 -11.89
CA ARG A 521 31.68 -12.74 -13.00
C ARG A 521 32.08 -14.15 -13.44
N LYS A 522 33.39 -14.42 -13.58
CA LYS A 522 33.90 -15.76 -13.94
C LYS A 522 33.56 -16.79 -12.87
N ALA A 523 33.72 -16.45 -11.58
CA ALA A 523 33.31 -17.32 -10.47
C ALA A 523 31.78 -17.54 -10.42
N ASN A 524 30.97 -16.52 -10.74
CA ASN A 524 29.51 -16.65 -10.84
C ASN A 524 29.10 -17.60 -11.97
N ILE A 525 29.82 -17.59 -13.10
CA ILE A 525 29.59 -18.51 -14.23
C ILE A 525 29.95 -19.95 -13.84
N SER A 526 31.09 -20.20 -13.18
CA SER A 526 31.41 -21.55 -12.71
C SER A 526 30.43 -22.04 -11.65
N LEU A 527 30.06 -21.20 -10.67
CA LEU A 527 29.06 -21.56 -9.65
C LEU A 527 27.66 -21.80 -10.24
N LYS A 528 27.30 -21.18 -11.38
CA LYS A 528 26.07 -21.51 -12.11
C LYS A 528 26.17 -22.88 -12.78
N ALA A 529 27.24 -23.16 -13.51
CA ALA A 529 27.46 -24.47 -14.13
C ALA A 529 27.54 -25.60 -13.09
N ASP A 530 28.14 -25.36 -11.92
CA ASP A 530 28.19 -26.32 -10.83
C ASP A 530 26.82 -26.46 -10.12
N LYS A 531 26.05 -25.38 -9.97
CA LYS A 531 24.65 -25.46 -9.53
C LYS A 531 23.80 -26.28 -10.50
N GLU A 532 23.99 -26.13 -11.81
CA GLU A 532 23.27 -26.88 -12.84
C GLU A 532 23.58 -28.38 -12.74
N LYS A 533 24.86 -28.77 -12.60
CA LYS A 533 25.26 -30.17 -12.31
C LYS A 533 24.67 -30.69 -10.99
N VAL A 534 24.62 -29.85 -9.94
CA VAL A 534 24.02 -30.24 -8.65
C VAL A 534 22.51 -30.41 -8.76
N VAL A 535 21.82 -29.62 -9.58
CA VAL A 535 20.38 -29.80 -9.88
C VAL A 535 20.14 -31.05 -10.72
N GLU A 536 20.99 -31.32 -11.71
CA GLU A 536 20.94 -32.53 -12.54
C GLU A 536 21.12 -33.79 -11.69
N THR A 537 22.22 -33.88 -10.92
CA THR A 537 22.50 -34.99 -9.99
C THR A 537 21.46 -35.11 -8.87
N THR A 538 20.88 -34.00 -8.40
CA THR A 538 19.72 -34.07 -7.47
C THR A 538 18.47 -34.63 -8.17
N SER A 539 18.26 -34.37 -9.45
CA SER A 539 17.08 -34.88 -10.17
C SER A 539 17.22 -36.38 -10.51
N THR A 540 18.41 -36.85 -10.89
CA THR A 540 18.68 -38.29 -11.05
C THR A 540 18.60 -39.03 -9.72
N LEU A 541 19.22 -38.53 -8.65
CA LEU A 541 19.12 -39.13 -7.31
C LEU A 541 17.67 -39.16 -6.79
N ARG A 542 16.83 -38.17 -7.10
CA ARG A 542 15.39 -38.23 -6.79
C ARG A 542 14.67 -39.34 -7.55
N LEU A 543 14.95 -39.47 -8.85
CA LEU A 543 14.37 -40.53 -9.69
C LEU A 543 14.82 -41.92 -9.20
N GLU A 544 16.08 -42.09 -8.79
CA GLU A 544 16.58 -43.32 -8.16
C GLU A 544 15.93 -43.60 -6.80
N ASN A 545 15.72 -42.57 -5.96
CA ASN A 545 14.98 -42.72 -4.69
C ASN A 545 13.50 -43.08 -4.93
N GLU A 546 12.86 -42.55 -5.98
CA GLU A 546 11.50 -42.97 -6.36
C GLU A 546 11.46 -44.41 -6.88
N MET A 547 12.44 -44.82 -7.70
CA MET A 547 12.53 -46.21 -8.18
C MET A 547 12.78 -47.19 -7.04
N THR A 548 13.72 -46.90 -6.14
CA THR A 548 13.99 -47.75 -4.96
C THR A 548 12.82 -47.73 -3.98
N GLY A 549 12.13 -46.60 -3.79
CA GLY A 549 10.89 -46.53 -3.01
C GLY A 549 9.76 -47.41 -3.57
N ARG A 550 9.59 -47.44 -4.91
CA ARG A 550 8.65 -48.35 -5.58
C ARG A 550 9.07 -49.82 -5.45
N GLN A 551 10.37 -50.13 -5.55
CA GLN A 551 10.91 -51.48 -5.33
C GLN A 551 10.73 -51.95 -3.88
N VAL A 552 11.01 -51.09 -2.89
CA VAL A 552 10.79 -51.38 -1.46
C VAL A 552 9.31 -51.64 -1.20
N LYS A 553 8.40 -50.84 -1.77
CA LYS A 553 6.96 -51.11 -1.65
C LYS A 553 6.59 -52.47 -2.27
N ALA A 554 7.05 -52.77 -3.48
CA ALA A 554 6.80 -54.07 -4.11
C ALA A 554 7.36 -55.25 -3.30
N ALA A 555 8.51 -55.08 -2.64
CA ALA A 555 9.09 -56.07 -1.74
C ALA A 555 8.29 -56.24 -0.42
N ILE A 556 7.67 -55.17 0.09
CA ILE A 556 6.71 -55.23 1.20
C ILE A 556 5.45 -55.99 0.76
N ASP A 557 4.85 -55.61 -0.37
CA ASP A 557 3.66 -56.27 -0.93
C ASP A 557 3.91 -57.77 -1.20
N GLN A 558 5.14 -58.16 -1.58
CA GLN A 558 5.57 -59.56 -1.74
C GLN A 558 5.77 -60.27 -0.39
N LYS A 559 6.42 -59.61 0.58
CA LYS A 559 6.60 -60.14 1.94
C LYS A 559 5.25 -60.41 2.62
N GLU A 560 4.29 -59.51 2.48
CA GLU A 560 2.96 -59.66 3.08
C GLU A 560 2.20 -60.84 2.46
N LYS A 561 2.27 -61.03 1.14
CA LYS A 561 1.74 -62.23 0.46
C LYS A 561 2.40 -63.51 0.96
N ALA A 562 3.73 -63.54 1.03
CA ALA A 562 4.49 -64.70 1.53
C ALA A 562 4.18 -65.01 3.01
N LEU A 563 3.87 -64.01 3.84
CA LEU A 563 3.41 -64.22 5.22
C LEU A 563 1.99 -64.82 5.27
N VAL A 564 1.08 -64.37 4.40
CA VAL A 564 -0.27 -64.96 4.27
C VAL A 564 -0.18 -66.41 3.76
N GLU A 565 0.64 -66.68 2.75
CA GLU A 565 0.89 -68.03 2.24
C GLU A 565 1.53 -68.96 3.30
N HIS A 566 2.47 -68.43 4.10
CA HIS A 566 3.03 -69.13 5.25
C HIS A 566 1.96 -69.45 6.31
N ASP A 567 1.09 -68.51 6.66
CA ASP A 567 0.06 -68.76 7.68
C ASP A 567 -1.08 -69.66 7.15
N VAL A 568 -1.39 -69.65 5.85
CA VAL A 568 -2.26 -70.64 5.19
C VAL A 568 -1.64 -72.04 5.26
N THR A 569 -0.40 -72.23 4.80
CA THR A 569 0.28 -73.54 4.86
C THR A 569 0.50 -74.03 6.30
N LYS A 570 0.66 -73.12 7.26
CA LYS A 570 0.70 -73.43 8.71
C LYS A 570 -0.66 -73.85 9.28
N LEU A 571 -1.78 -73.36 8.73
CA LEU A 571 -3.12 -73.87 9.03
C LEU A 571 -3.35 -75.25 8.38
N GLU A 572 -2.86 -75.48 7.16
CA GLU A 572 -2.89 -76.81 6.53
C GLU A 572 -2.05 -77.83 7.32
N VAL A 573 -0.84 -77.46 7.75
CA VAL A 573 0.02 -78.29 8.61
C VAL A 573 -0.61 -78.55 9.99
N LYS A 574 -1.42 -77.64 10.53
CA LYS A 574 -2.26 -77.93 11.71
C LYS A 574 -3.32 -78.97 11.35
N ARG A 575 -4.18 -78.70 10.38
CA ARG A 575 -5.25 -79.62 9.93
C ARG A 575 -4.73 -81.04 9.63
N VAL A 576 -3.58 -81.17 8.95
CA VAL A 576 -2.96 -82.47 8.65
C VAL A 576 -2.43 -83.16 9.92
N ARG A 577 -1.84 -82.40 10.87
CA ARG A 577 -1.45 -82.94 12.19
C ARG A 577 -2.66 -83.39 13.00
N ASP A 578 -3.75 -82.64 12.97
CA ASP A 578 -4.97 -82.93 13.71
C ASP A 578 -5.66 -84.19 13.13
N ILE A 579 -5.71 -84.33 11.80
CA ILE A 579 -6.15 -85.55 11.11
C ILE A 579 -5.24 -86.74 11.46
N LEU A 580 -3.91 -86.55 11.50
CA LEU A 580 -2.95 -87.58 11.88
C LEU A 580 -3.12 -88.01 13.35
N ALA A 581 -3.41 -87.07 14.25
CA ALA A 581 -3.71 -87.37 15.65
C ALA A 581 -5.00 -88.20 15.77
N MET A 582 -6.08 -87.82 15.07
CA MET A 582 -7.31 -88.64 15.02
C MET A 582 -7.04 -90.06 14.50
N HIS A 583 -6.25 -90.21 13.43
CA HIS A 583 -5.88 -91.55 12.93
C HIS A 583 -5.01 -92.33 13.92
N ALA A 584 -4.15 -91.66 14.70
CA ALA A 584 -3.35 -92.30 15.74
C ALA A 584 -4.22 -92.77 16.92
N ASP A 585 -5.19 -91.96 17.35
CA ASP A 585 -6.17 -92.31 18.39
C ASP A 585 -7.10 -93.45 17.93
N GLU A 586 -7.56 -93.42 16.67
CA GLU A 586 -8.32 -94.51 16.06
C GLU A 586 -7.50 -95.81 16.03
N VAL A 587 -6.27 -95.78 15.53
CA VAL A 587 -5.36 -96.95 15.52
C VAL A 587 -5.11 -97.45 16.95
N PHE A 588 -4.81 -96.58 17.90
CA PHE A 588 -4.60 -96.95 19.31
C PHE A 588 -5.86 -97.60 19.91
N SER A 589 -7.05 -97.09 19.62
CA SER A 589 -8.32 -97.68 20.06
C SER A 589 -8.57 -99.07 19.45
N LEU A 590 -8.21 -99.26 18.17
CA LEU A 590 -8.31 -100.53 17.47
C LEU A 590 -7.27 -101.54 17.95
N GLU A 591 -6.05 -101.11 18.25
CA GLU A 591 -5.02 -101.97 18.85
C GLU A 591 -5.37 -102.39 20.27
N ASN A 592 -5.89 -101.47 21.09
CA ASN A 592 -6.39 -101.78 22.43
C ASN A 592 -7.57 -102.77 22.37
N ARG A 593 -8.56 -102.54 21.49
CA ARG A 593 -9.70 -103.46 21.28
C ARG A 593 -9.24 -104.83 20.74
N LYS A 594 -8.25 -104.87 19.85
CA LYS A 594 -7.59 -106.09 19.34
C LYS A 594 -6.83 -106.84 20.44
N PHE A 595 -6.20 -106.12 21.38
CA PHE A 595 -5.55 -106.70 22.55
C PHE A 595 -6.57 -107.29 23.53
N GLN A 596 -7.62 -106.54 23.87
CA GLN A 596 -8.74 -107.02 24.71
C GLN A 596 -9.40 -108.28 24.12
N LEU A 597 -9.70 -108.28 22.81
CA LEU A 597 -10.26 -109.44 22.11
C LEU A 597 -9.29 -110.63 22.08
N LYS A 598 -7.97 -110.40 21.95
CA LYS A 598 -6.98 -111.47 22.09
C LYS A 598 -7.02 -112.09 23.48
N MET A 599 -6.95 -111.27 24.54
CA MET A 599 -6.93 -111.77 25.92
C MET A 599 -8.22 -112.51 26.27
N SER A 600 -9.39 -111.99 25.90
CA SER A 600 -10.66 -112.71 26.08
C SER A 600 -10.74 -114.04 25.31
N MET A 601 -10.11 -114.13 24.13
CA MET A 601 -9.97 -115.39 23.37
C MET A 601 -8.91 -116.34 23.95
N GLU A 602 -7.94 -115.84 24.72
CA GLU A 602 -6.93 -116.62 25.45
C GLU A 602 -7.55 -117.20 26.72
N GLU A 603 -8.21 -116.36 27.53
CA GLU A 603 -9.02 -116.74 28.70
C GLU A 603 -10.05 -117.82 28.33
N ARG A 604 -10.83 -117.58 27.25
CA ARG A 604 -11.85 -118.54 26.80
C ARG A 604 -11.26 -119.81 26.18
N ARG A 605 -10.01 -119.80 25.73
CA ARG A 605 -9.29 -121.05 25.40
C ARG A 605 -8.97 -121.83 26.66
N GLU A 606 -8.48 -121.16 27.70
CA GLU A 606 -8.11 -121.81 28.95
C GLU A 606 -9.35 -122.35 29.69
N GLU A 607 -10.48 -121.64 29.69
CA GLU A 607 -11.80 -122.14 30.10
C GLU A 607 -12.14 -123.47 29.39
N ILE A 608 -12.02 -123.51 28.05
CA ILE A 608 -12.32 -124.69 27.24
C ILE A 608 -11.31 -125.83 27.50
N VAL A 609 -10.04 -125.52 27.77
CA VAL A 609 -9.01 -126.51 28.16
C VAL A 609 -9.35 -127.14 29.51
N VAL A 610 -9.71 -126.34 30.52
CA VAL A 610 -10.12 -126.81 31.85
C VAL A 610 -11.40 -127.66 31.75
N HIS A 611 -12.43 -127.20 31.02
CA HIS A 611 -13.64 -127.99 30.80
C HIS A 611 -13.36 -129.32 30.07
N ARG A 612 -12.54 -129.31 29.01
CA ARG A 612 -12.14 -130.51 28.27
C ARG A 612 -11.40 -131.51 29.17
N ASP A 613 -10.52 -131.02 30.04
CA ASP A 613 -9.71 -131.89 30.88
C ASP A 613 -10.47 -132.39 32.11
N GLY A 614 -11.48 -131.66 32.59
CA GLY A 614 -12.54 -132.19 33.47
C GLY A 614 -13.34 -133.32 32.82
N LEU A 615 -13.83 -133.12 31.58
CA LEU A 615 -14.52 -134.18 30.83
C LEU A 615 -13.61 -135.42 30.59
N ARG A 616 -12.28 -135.25 30.52
CA ARG A 616 -11.34 -136.38 30.46
C ARG A 616 -11.20 -137.12 31.80
N THR A 617 -11.25 -136.44 32.95
CA THR A 617 -11.21 -137.12 34.26
C THR A 617 -12.52 -137.85 34.54
N GLU A 618 -13.67 -137.24 34.22
CA GLU A 618 -14.98 -137.91 34.24
C GLU A 618 -14.97 -139.17 33.36
N LEU A 619 -14.53 -139.06 32.10
CA LEU A 619 -14.45 -140.19 31.17
C LEU A 619 -13.47 -141.30 31.62
N LYS A 620 -12.45 -140.96 32.41
CA LYS A 620 -11.55 -141.95 33.05
C LYS A 620 -12.27 -142.69 34.19
N LEU A 621 -12.94 -141.96 35.08
CA LEU A 621 -13.73 -142.55 36.18
C LEU A 621 -14.84 -143.47 35.64
N LEU A 622 -15.56 -143.02 34.61
CA LEU A 622 -16.64 -143.79 33.98
C LEU A 622 -16.13 -145.07 33.31
N ARG A 623 -14.90 -145.07 32.76
CA ARG A 623 -14.21 -146.29 32.28
C ARG A 623 -13.82 -147.23 33.42
N GLU A 624 -13.39 -146.71 34.55
CA GLU A 624 -13.05 -147.50 35.75
C GLU A 624 -14.30 -148.12 36.38
N ASP A 625 -15.42 -147.40 36.42
CA ASP A 625 -16.74 -147.91 36.80
C ASP A 625 -17.24 -149.00 35.85
N VAL A 626 -17.15 -148.80 34.53
CA VAL A 626 -17.50 -149.83 33.52
C VAL A 626 -16.61 -151.07 33.67
N HIS A 627 -15.33 -150.90 34.01
CA HIS A 627 -14.46 -152.04 34.28
C HIS A 627 -14.86 -152.81 35.55
N ARG A 628 -15.21 -152.11 36.64
CA ARG A 628 -15.74 -152.73 37.86
C ARG A 628 -17.04 -153.50 37.58
N ILE A 629 -18.00 -152.86 36.90
CA ILE A 629 -19.31 -153.46 36.57
C ILE A 629 -19.15 -154.68 35.65
N THR A 630 -18.23 -154.65 34.68
CA THR A 630 -17.98 -155.82 33.80
C THR A 630 -17.25 -156.97 34.52
N LEU A 631 -16.51 -156.69 35.60
CA LEU A 631 -15.95 -157.70 36.50
C LEU A 631 -17.06 -158.34 37.36
N GLU A 632 -17.90 -157.51 38.01
CA GLU A 632 -19.05 -157.98 38.79
C GLU A 632 -20.02 -158.80 37.93
N LEU A 633 -20.33 -158.37 36.71
CA LEU A 633 -21.19 -159.09 35.77
C LEU A 633 -20.66 -160.50 35.48
N LYS A 634 -19.35 -160.68 35.31
CA LYS A 634 -18.74 -162.00 35.11
C LYS A 634 -18.87 -162.89 36.35
N GLU A 635 -18.70 -162.34 37.55
CA GLU A 635 -18.95 -163.11 38.78
C GLU A 635 -20.44 -163.49 38.92
N ARG A 636 -21.37 -162.58 38.56
CA ARG A 636 -22.81 -162.82 38.61
C ARG A 636 -23.26 -163.88 37.61
N ILE A 637 -22.72 -163.90 36.38
CA ILE A 637 -23.00 -164.96 35.39
C ILE A 637 -22.57 -166.33 35.95
N LEU A 638 -21.36 -166.45 36.50
CA LEU A 638 -20.88 -167.67 37.16
C LEU A 638 -21.66 -168.04 38.44
N LYS A 639 -22.41 -167.10 39.04
CA LYS A 639 -23.36 -167.34 40.13
C LYS A 639 -24.68 -167.90 39.60
N VAL A 640 -25.21 -167.32 38.52
CA VAL A 640 -26.48 -167.69 37.89
C VAL A 640 -26.40 -169.11 37.32
N GLU A 641 -25.33 -169.45 36.61
CA GLU A 641 -25.09 -170.80 36.07
C GLU A 641 -25.13 -171.87 37.17
N LYS A 642 -24.51 -171.60 38.32
CA LYS A 642 -24.56 -172.48 39.52
C LYS A 642 -25.94 -172.55 40.17
N LEU A 643 -26.74 -171.48 40.08
CA LEU A 643 -28.11 -171.45 40.62
C LEU A 643 -29.11 -172.10 39.67
N GLN A 644 -28.91 -172.04 38.35
CA GLN A 644 -29.78 -172.65 37.35
C GLN A 644 -29.73 -174.18 37.44
N ASN A 645 -28.53 -174.76 37.51
CA ASN A 645 -28.32 -176.19 37.78
C ASN A 645 -28.97 -176.64 39.11
N LYS A 646 -28.98 -175.75 40.11
CA LYS A 646 -29.66 -175.99 41.39
C LYS A 646 -31.19 -175.88 41.30
N TYR A 647 -31.71 -174.99 40.46
CA TYR A 647 -33.14 -174.75 40.28
C TYR A 647 -33.84 -175.92 39.55
N GLU A 648 -33.23 -176.46 38.50
CA GLU A 648 -33.75 -177.67 37.82
C GLU A 648 -33.83 -178.86 38.79
N THR A 649 -32.84 -179.00 39.67
CA THR A 649 -32.81 -180.02 40.74
C THR A 649 -33.87 -179.81 41.84
N ILE A 650 -34.47 -178.62 41.94
CA ILE A 650 -35.49 -178.26 42.95
C ILE A 650 -36.90 -178.29 42.37
N ASN A 651 -37.10 -177.74 41.16
CA ASN A 651 -38.42 -177.66 40.52
C ASN A 651 -39.00 -179.05 40.19
N SER A 652 -38.15 -180.08 40.11
CA SER A 652 -38.54 -181.48 39.96
C SER A 652 -39.03 -182.16 41.26
N LYS A 653 -39.12 -181.46 42.41
CA LYS A 653 -39.18 -182.14 43.72
C LYS A 653 -40.24 -181.73 44.75
N SER A 654 -41.05 -180.66 44.57
CA SER A 654 -42.23 -180.46 45.43
C SER A 654 -43.34 -179.57 44.84
N ARG A 655 -44.46 -180.21 44.48
CA ARG A 655 -45.83 -179.68 44.68
C ARG A 655 -46.38 -180.25 46.01
N SER A 656 -47.63 -179.92 46.37
CA SER A 656 -48.41 -180.38 47.55
C SER A 656 -48.01 -179.78 48.91
N ILE A 657 -48.93 -179.43 49.83
CA ILE A 657 -50.39 -179.14 49.73
C ILE A 657 -50.86 -178.47 51.06
N ILE A 658 -51.89 -177.61 51.07
CA ILE A 658 -52.69 -177.15 52.27
C ILE A 658 -51.92 -176.27 53.32
N ASP A 659 -52.48 -175.26 54.03
CA ASP A 659 -53.85 -174.68 54.15
C ASP A 659 -53.88 -173.14 54.44
N ASP A 660 -55.10 -172.57 54.54
CA ASP A 660 -55.57 -171.33 55.23
C ASP A 660 -55.16 -169.88 54.83
N ASP A 661 -56.20 -169.10 54.47
CA ASP A 661 -56.57 -167.68 54.75
C ASP A 661 -55.56 -166.52 54.95
N GLU A 662 -55.85 -165.26 54.53
CA GLU A 662 -56.69 -164.75 53.43
C GLU A 662 -56.37 -163.24 53.14
N PRO A 663 -56.40 -162.75 51.87
CA PRO A 663 -56.30 -161.30 51.55
C PRO A 663 -57.55 -160.73 50.84
N LYS A 664 -57.91 -159.44 51.06
CA LYS A 664 -59.03 -158.78 50.33
C LYS A 664 -58.95 -157.24 50.23
N SER A 665 -59.91 -156.62 49.51
CA SER A 665 -59.65 -155.44 48.66
C SER A 665 -60.71 -154.30 48.65
N GLN A 666 -60.23 -153.09 48.32
CA GLN A 666 -60.82 -151.85 47.76
C GLN A 666 -62.26 -151.34 48.08
N ALA A 667 -63.16 -152.07 48.73
CA ALA A 667 -64.55 -151.61 48.97
C ALA A 667 -64.69 -150.49 50.03
N TYR A 668 -63.62 -150.18 50.78
CA TYR A 668 -63.67 -149.42 52.04
C TYR A 668 -63.99 -147.92 51.89
N TYR A 669 -63.55 -147.26 50.81
CA TYR A 669 -63.45 -145.80 50.74
C TYR A 669 -64.78 -145.04 50.54
N VAL A 670 -65.89 -145.73 50.26
CA VAL A 670 -67.17 -145.07 49.94
C VAL A 670 -68.00 -144.74 51.19
N ILE A 671 -67.80 -145.45 52.31
CA ILE A 671 -68.69 -145.35 53.49
C ILE A 671 -68.36 -144.16 54.38
N LYS A 672 -67.08 -143.79 54.55
CA LYS A 672 -66.67 -142.80 55.56
C LYS A 672 -67.20 -141.38 55.29
N ALA A 673 -67.35 -140.99 54.02
CA ALA A 673 -67.76 -139.64 53.62
C ALA A 673 -69.20 -139.25 53.99
N ALA A 674 -70.00 -140.18 54.53
CA ALA A 674 -71.40 -139.93 54.93
C ALA A 674 -71.57 -139.46 56.38
N GLN A 675 -70.61 -139.72 57.27
CA GLN A 675 -70.81 -139.58 58.73
C GLN A 675 -70.54 -138.15 59.25
N GLU A 676 -69.48 -137.49 58.75
CA GLU A 676 -69.01 -136.16 59.20
C GLU A 676 -70.00 -135.01 58.88
N ARG A 677 -71.17 -135.32 58.31
CA ARG A 677 -72.22 -134.34 57.93
C ARG A 677 -73.38 -134.24 58.91
N GLU A 678 -73.50 -135.15 59.87
CA GLU A 678 -74.55 -135.12 60.92
C GLU A 678 -74.10 -134.35 62.18
N GLU A 679 -72.79 -134.31 62.46
CA GLU A 679 -72.24 -133.80 63.72
C GLU A 679 -72.44 -132.29 63.88
N LEU A 680 -72.29 -131.53 62.78
CA LEU A 680 -72.45 -130.06 62.72
C LEU A 680 -73.87 -129.55 63.02
N GLN A 681 -74.88 -130.42 63.14
CA GLN A 681 -76.26 -130.00 63.40
C GLN A 681 -76.66 -130.07 64.89
N ARG A 682 -75.89 -130.77 65.75
CA ARG A 682 -76.21 -130.90 67.19
C ARG A 682 -75.79 -129.71 68.06
N GLU A 683 -74.95 -128.81 67.55
CA GLU A 683 -74.42 -127.69 68.35
C GLU A 683 -75.36 -126.46 68.42
N GLY A 684 -76.36 -126.37 67.52
CA GLY A 684 -77.30 -125.23 67.47
C GLY A 684 -78.31 -125.21 68.64
N ASP A 685 -78.98 -126.33 68.89
CA ASP A 685 -80.09 -126.46 69.85
C ASP A 685 -79.71 -126.10 71.31
N ALA A 686 -78.41 -126.10 71.62
CA ALA A 686 -77.89 -125.85 72.97
C ALA A 686 -77.94 -124.37 73.42
N LEU A 687 -78.16 -123.43 72.49
CA LEU A 687 -78.13 -121.99 72.81
C LEU A 687 -79.51 -121.41 73.17
N ASP A 688 -80.58 -121.83 72.49
CA ASP A 688 -81.95 -121.34 72.71
C ASP A 688 -82.47 -121.57 74.15
N ALA A 689 -81.95 -122.60 74.82
CA ALA A 689 -82.27 -122.92 76.20
C ALA A 689 -81.94 -121.80 77.20
N LYS A 690 -81.11 -120.81 76.83
CA LYS A 690 -80.73 -119.68 77.69
C LYS A 690 -81.77 -118.55 77.73
N ILE A 691 -82.63 -118.43 76.72
CA ILE A 691 -83.54 -117.28 76.56
C ILE A 691 -84.69 -117.31 77.59
N ARG A 692 -85.27 -118.50 77.83
CA ARG A 692 -86.51 -118.71 78.63
C ARG A 692 -86.37 -118.50 80.15
N LYS A 693 -85.35 -117.75 80.61
CA LYS A 693 -84.96 -117.69 82.03
C LYS A 693 -85.18 -116.34 82.71
N ALA A 694 -85.27 -115.24 81.94
CA ALA A 694 -85.46 -113.88 82.47
C ALA A 694 -86.93 -113.40 82.41
N GLU A 695 -87.81 -114.10 81.70
CA GLU A 695 -89.24 -113.80 81.60
C GLU A 695 -89.97 -113.84 82.96
N GLN A 696 -89.32 -114.38 83.99
CA GLN A 696 -89.81 -114.47 85.38
C GLN A 696 -89.72 -113.15 86.17
N GLU A 697 -88.98 -112.14 85.69
CA GLU A 697 -88.78 -110.87 86.42
C GLU A 697 -89.99 -109.91 86.33
N VAL A 698 -90.89 -110.13 85.36
CA VAL A 698 -92.01 -109.23 85.04
C VAL A 698 -93.15 -109.30 86.07
N THR A 699 -93.35 -110.44 86.74
CA THR A 699 -94.53 -110.68 87.60
C THR A 699 -94.54 -109.92 88.93
N ALA A 700 -93.51 -109.13 89.24
CA ALA A 700 -93.42 -108.37 90.49
C ALA A 700 -94.28 -107.08 90.51
N LEU A 701 -94.88 -106.68 89.38
CA LEU A 701 -95.54 -105.37 89.23
C LEU A 701 -97.02 -105.31 89.67
N GLU A 702 -97.77 -106.42 89.61
CA GLU A 702 -99.24 -106.40 89.76
C GLU A 702 -99.73 -106.09 91.19
N THR A 703 -98.94 -106.36 92.22
CA THR A 703 -99.36 -106.28 93.64
C THR A 703 -99.67 -104.88 94.15
N THR A 704 -99.31 -103.83 93.40
CA THR A 704 -99.43 -102.43 93.82
C THR A 704 -100.84 -101.84 93.69
N MET A 705 -101.69 -102.41 92.82
CA MET A 705 -102.94 -101.77 92.38
C MET A 705 -104.09 -101.81 93.40
N LEU A 706 -104.01 -102.65 94.44
CA LEU A 706 -105.13 -102.93 95.35
C LEU A 706 -105.35 -101.93 96.50
N GLN A 707 -104.39 -101.05 96.80
CA GLN A 707 -104.44 -100.19 97.99
C GLN A 707 -105.27 -98.90 97.82
N LEU A 708 -105.52 -98.44 96.59
CA LEU A 708 -106.07 -97.11 96.31
C LEU A 708 -107.53 -96.89 96.78
N VAL A 709 -108.34 -97.95 96.81
CA VAL A 709 -109.81 -97.84 96.93
C VAL A 709 -110.27 -97.37 98.33
N ALA A 710 -109.48 -97.63 99.37
CA ALA A 710 -109.83 -97.23 100.75
C ALA A 710 -109.65 -95.72 101.04
N ALA A 711 -109.02 -94.96 100.14
CA ALA A 711 -108.57 -93.59 100.41
C ALA A 711 -109.66 -92.50 100.32
N ASN A 712 -110.85 -92.79 99.77
CA ASN A 712 -111.80 -91.74 99.39
C ASN A 712 -112.94 -91.47 100.41
N GLY A 713 -113.23 -92.39 101.33
CA GLY A 713 -114.43 -92.32 102.18
C GLY A 713 -114.44 -91.21 103.25
N ASN A 714 -113.27 -90.66 103.60
CA ASN A 714 -113.09 -89.92 104.86
C ASN A 714 -112.76 -88.43 104.71
N TYR A 715 -112.70 -87.89 103.48
CA TYR A 715 -112.30 -86.50 103.23
C TYR A 715 -113.42 -85.47 103.47
N GLY A 716 -114.68 -85.89 103.44
CA GLY A 716 -115.84 -84.98 103.46
C GLY A 716 -116.14 -84.28 104.79
N ALA A 717 -115.39 -84.57 105.87
CA ALA A 717 -115.71 -84.10 107.22
C ALA A 717 -115.00 -82.80 107.66
N THR A 718 -113.90 -82.40 107.00
CA THR A 718 -113.00 -81.33 107.49
C THR A 718 -113.33 -79.92 106.97
N PHE A 719 -114.02 -79.78 105.83
CA PHE A 719 -114.21 -78.49 105.15
C PHE A 719 -115.35 -77.61 105.71
N LYS A 720 -115.34 -77.25 107.00
CA LYS A 720 -116.30 -76.27 107.57
C LYS A 720 -115.72 -75.32 108.62
N LYS A 721 -115.21 -74.15 108.18
CA LYS A 721 -115.20 -72.94 109.04
C LYS A 721 -115.26 -71.56 108.32
N VAL A 722 -116.45 -71.23 107.79
CA VAL A 722 -117.07 -69.88 107.77
C VAL A 722 -116.48 -68.75 106.90
N ASP A 723 -117.27 -68.27 105.92
CA ASP A 723 -117.12 -67.00 105.18
C ASP A 723 -117.43 -65.74 106.01
N SER A 724 -116.89 -64.57 105.63
CA SER A 724 -117.55 -63.27 105.91
C SER A 724 -117.22 -62.11 104.94
N LEU A 725 -118.08 -61.92 103.93
CA LEU A 725 -118.70 -60.67 103.44
C LEU A 725 -117.94 -59.32 103.26
N ALA A 726 -116.66 -59.14 103.60
CA ALA A 726 -116.01 -57.82 103.64
C ALA A 726 -115.51 -57.26 102.28
N SER A 727 -115.14 -58.13 101.33
CA SER A 727 -114.29 -57.78 100.17
C SER A 727 -114.89 -56.79 99.14
N VAL A 728 -116.21 -56.61 99.08
CA VAL A 728 -116.87 -55.95 97.93
C VAL A 728 -116.67 -54.43 97.88
N ALA A 729 -116.49 -53.76 99.03
CA ALA A 729 -116.48 -52.29 99.11
C ALA A 729 -115.20 -51.64 98.54
N GLU A 730 -114.04 -52.28 98.69
CA GLU A 730 -112.73 -51.66 98.45
C GLU A 730 -112.42 -51.47 96.96
N ARG A 731 -112.99 -52.32 96.09
CA ARG A 731 -112.72 -52.35 94.65
C ARG A 731 -113.16 -51.09 93.88
N ALA A 732 -113.99 -50.24 94.48
CA ALA A 732 -114.49 -49.01 93.85
C ALA A 732 -113.47 -47.85 93.91
N ALA A 733 -112.75 -47.69 95.02
CA ALA A 733 -111.95 -46.49 95.31
C ALA A 733 -110.68 -46.34 94.46
N LEU A 734 -110.23 -47.40 93.79
CA LEU A 734 -109.00 -47.41 93.01
C LEU A 734 -109.13 -46.79 91.61
N ARG A 735 -110.33 -46.76 91.01
CA ARG A 735 -110.52 -46.23 89.64
C ARG A 735 -110.34 -44.71 89.56
N GLU A 736 -110.87 -43.96 90.53
CA GLU A 736 -110.87 -42.48 90.54
C GLU A 736 -109.46 -41.85 90.63
N LYS A 737 -108.44 -42.65 90.97
CA LYS A 737 -107.03 -42.21 91.02
C LYS A 737 -106.36 -42.22 89.63
N LEU A 738 -106.89 -42.97 88.66
CA LEU A 738 -106.26 -43.15 87.35
C LEU A 738 -106.39 -41.91 86.46
N ASP A 739 -107.61 -41.38 86.32
CA ASP A 739 -107.93 -40.33 85.34
C ASP A 739 -107.12 -39.03 85.58
N LYS A 740 -106.92 -38.67 86.86
CA LYS A 740 -106.17 -37.47 87.31
C LYS A 740 -104.68 -37.47 86.92
N SER A 741 -104.16 -38.59 86.39
CA SER A 741 -102.80 -38.68 85.86
C SER A 741 -102.69 -38.19 84.40
N TYR A 742 -103.72 -38.41 83.57
CA TYR A 742 -103.67 -38.17 82.13
C TYR A 742 -103.66 -36.67 81.77
N ASP A 743 -104.40 -35.82 82.49
CA ASP A 743 -104.46 -34.38 82.20
C ASP A 743 -103.10 -33.67 82.28
N LYS A 744 -102.22 -34.11 83.21
CA LYS A 744 -100.88 -33.53 83.37
C LYS A 744 -99.99 -33.72 82.13
N LEU A 745 -100.15 -34.84 81.42
CA LEU A 745 -99.38 -35.14 80.21
C LEU A 745 -99.70 -34.16 79.06
N LYS A 746 -100.96 -33.71 78.98
CA LYS A 746 -101.46 -32.83 77.92
C LYS A 746 -100.81 -31.44 77.96
N PHE A 747 -100.55 -30.92 79.16
CA PHE A 747 -99.96 -29.59 79.36
C PHE A 747 -98.52 -29.49 78.82
N LYS A 748 -97.69 -30.51 79.06
CA LYS A 748 -96.27 -30.53 78.67
C LYS A 748 -96.04 -30.46 77.15
N ARG A 749 -96.99 -30.95 76.33
CA ARG A 749 -96.93 -30.82 74.87
C ARG A 749 -97.18 -29.40 74.33
N GLN A 750 -97.66 -28.46 75.17
CA GLN A 750 -97.88 -27.08 74.73
C GLN A 750 -96.63 -26.20 74.91
N GLU A 751 -95.76 -26.49 75.89
CA GLU A 751 -94.47 -25.81 76.07
C GLU A 751 -93.49 -26.15 74.94
N GLU A 752 -93.50 -27.39 74.45
CA GLU A 752 -92.64 -27.85 73.35
C GLU A 752 -92.87 -27.04 72.05
N ALA A 753 -94.12 -26.64 71.79
CA ALA A 753 -94.50 -25.92 70.57
C ALA A 753 -93.99 -24.47 70.52
N SER A 754 -93.79 -23.78 71.65
CA SER A 754 -93.32 -22.38 71.62
C SER A 754 -91.83 -22.28 71.28
N LEU A 755 -91.00 -23.20 71.78
CA LEU A 755 -89.55 -23.23 71.54
C LEU A 755 -89.19 -23.37 70.06
N VAL A 756 -90.06 -23.96 69.25
CA VAL A 756 -89.88 -24.09 67.80
C VAL A 756 -90.01 -22.73 67.08
N MET A 757 -90.84 -21.81 67.59
CA MET A 757 -90.98 -20.47 67.00
C MET A 757 -89.75 -19.58 67.26
N ASP A 758 -89.09 -19.75 68.42
CA ASP A 758 -87.90 -18.96 68.76
C ASP A 758 -86.72 -19.25 67.81
N LEU A 759 -86.57 -20.51 67.37
CA LEU A 759 -85.55 -20.91 66.38
C LEU A 759 -85.74 -20.20 65.04
N GLN A 760 -86.98 -20.06 64.55
CA GLN A 760 -87.28 -19.39 63.28
C GLN A 760 -86.90 -17.90 63.29
N GLN A 761 -86.91 -17.24 64.46
CA GLN A 761 -86.40 -15.86 64.58
C GLN A 761 -84.88 -15.77 64.45
N VAL A 762 -84.14 -16.83 64.77
CA VAL A 762 -82.66 -16.85 64.67
C VAL A 762 -82.24 -16.96 63.20
N GLU A 763 -82.91 -17.81 62.41
CA GLU A 763 -82.63 -17.97 60.97
C GLU A 763 -82.81 -16.65 60.20
N ALA A 764 -83.86 -15.89 60.52
CA ALA A 764 -84.12 -14.58 59.92
C ALA A 764 -82.97 -13.55 60.15
N ARG A 765 -82.25 -13.63 61.27
CA ARG A 765 -81.08 -12.77 61.53
C ARG A 765 -79.88 -13.13 60.65
N LEU A 766 -79.74 -14.42 60.32
CA LEU A 766 -78.64 -14.95 59.50
C LEU A 766 -78.76 -14.46 58.04
N VAL A 767 -79.99 -14.33 57.52
CA VAL A 767 -80.25 -13.74 56.19
C VAL A 767 -79.75 -12.29 56.10
N ASN A 768 -79.93 -11.47 57.14
CA ASN A 768 -79.54 -10.07 57.13
C ASN A 768 -78.01 -9.88 57.03
N LEU A 769 -77.22 -10.68 57.75
CA LEU A 769 -75.75 -10.68 57.65
C LEU A 769 -75.26 -10.97 56.21
N SER A 770 -76.00 -11.77 55.44
CA SER A 770 -75.69 -12.02 54.01
C SER A 770 -75.90 -10.81 53.10
N ALA A 771 -76.66 -9.80 53.53
CA ALA A 771 -76.87 -8.56 52.78
C ALA A 771 -75.75 -7.56 53.05
N GLU A 772 -75.32 -7.43 54.31
CA GLU A 772 -74.19 -6.58 54.72
C GLU A 772 -72.91 -6.94 53.96
N HIS A 773 -72.60 -8.23 53.84
CA HIS A 773 -71.43 -8.73 53.12
C HIS A 773 -71.40 -8.32 51.63
N ARG A 774 -72.57 -8.09 51.00
CA ARG A 774 -72.68 -7.62 49.61
C ARG A 774 -72.47 -6.10 49.48
N GLY A 775 -72.77 -5.33 50.52
CA GLY A 775 -72.47 -3.89 50.56
C GLY A 775 -70.97 -3.61 50.66
N VAL A 776 -70.22 -4.43 51.41
CA VAL A 776 -68.76 -4.29 51.52
C VAL A 776 -68.06 -4.49 50.17
N THR A 777 -68.53 -5.43 49.34
CA THR A 777 -67.93 -5.70 48.03
C THR A 777 -68.05 -4.54 47.03
N SER A 778 -69.19 -3.83 46.97
CA SER A 778 -69.31 -2.68 46.05
C SER A 778 -68.44 -1.49 46.47
N SER A 779 -68.19 -1.32 47.77
CA SER A 779 -67.27 -0.29 48.27
C SER A 779 -65.81 -0.51 47.87
N LEU A 780 -65.42 -1.73 47.45
CA LEU A 780 -64.05 -2.03 47.03
C LEU A 780 -63.77 -1.51 45.61
N ASP A 781 -64.71 -1.73 44.69
CA ASP A 781 -64.58 -1.29 43.29
C ASP A 781 -64.58 0.24 43.16
N ASP A 782 -65.39 0.94 43.96
CA ASP A 782 -65.41 2.41 43.99
C ASP A 782 -64.10 3.04 44.48
N MET A 783 -63.37 2.34 45.36
CA MET A 783 -62.03 2.76 45.80
C MET A 783 -60.96 2.53 44.71
N SER A 784 -61.14 1.54 43.83
CA SER A 784 -60.21 1.30 42.71
C SER A 784 -60.17 2.46 41.71
N ARG A 785 -61.33 3.09 41.42
CA ARG A 785 -61.45 4.15 40.41
C ARG A 785 -60.78 5.46 40.83
N ARG A 786 -60.85 5.82 42.12
CA ARG A 786 -60.21 7.03 42.71
C ARG A 786 -58.70 7.05 42.51
N ARG A 787 -58.07 5.87 42.57
CA ARG A 787 -56.63 5.67 42.45
C ARG A 787 -56.07 6.24 41.15
N ASN A 788 -56.83 6.10 40.05
CA ASN A 788 -56.41 6.52 38.73
C ASN A 788 -56.60 8.04 38.53
N GLU A 789 -57.69 8.60 39.06
CA GLU A 789 -57.96 10.04 39.04
C GLU A 789 -56.90 10.82 39.86
N ALA A 790 -56.49 10.26 41.01
CA ALA A 790 -55.47 10.84 41.86
C ALA A 790 -54.10 10.98 41.17
N MET A 791 -53.67 10.00 40.35
CA MET A 791 -52.38 10.08 39.65
C MET A 791 -52.33 11.24 38.65
N ARG A 792 -53.40 11.44 37.86
CA ARG A 792 -53.49 12.53 36.88
C ARG A 792 -53.41 13.92 37.53
N GLN A 793 -53.88 14.03 38.78
CA GLN A 793 -53.88 15.29 39.54
C GLN A 793 -52.50 15.63 40.15
N VAL A 794 -51.55 14.68 40.19
CA VAL A 794 -50.17 14.92 40.65
C VAL A 794 -49.35 15.67 39.57
N GLU A 795 -49.48 15.27 38.30
CA GLU A 795 -48.81 15.95 37.16
C GLU A 795 -49.19 17.44 37.12
N GLU A 796 -50.48 17.72 37.31
CA GLU A 796 -51.03 19.07 37.31
C GLU A 796 -50.59 19.95 38.50
N GLN A 797 -49.98 19.39 39.54
CA GLN A 797 -49.50 20.14 40.72
C GLN A 797 -48.03 20.55 40.55
N GLN A 798 -47.19 19.69 39.95
CA GLN A 798 -45.78 19.99 39.64
C GLN A 798 -45.67 21.25 38.75
N ASP A 799 -46.54 21.35 37.75
CA ASP A 799 -46.55 22.47 36.80
C ASP A 799 -46.99 23.82 37.42
N LYS A 800 -47.57 23.78 38.63
CA LYS A 800 -47.99 24.96 39.41
C LYS A 800 -46.92 25.35 40.45
N LEU A 801 -46.18 24.36 40.98
CA LEU A 801 -45.02 24.51 41.87
C LEU A 801 -43.98 25.50 41.31
N GLY A 802 -43.54 25.27 40.07
CA GLY A 802 -42.50 26.05 39.36
C GLY A 802 -42.86 27.51 39.02
N ARG A 803 -44.05 27.98 39.44
CA ARG A 803 -44.51 29.37 39.31
C ARG A 803 -44.45 30.12 40.66
N ALA A 804 -44.79 29.48 41.78
CA ALA A 804 -44.82 30.11 43.10
C ALA A 804 -43.43 30.58 43.60
N GLN A 805 -42.40 29.75 43.37
CA GLN A 805 -41.00 30.03 43.75
C GLN A 805 -40.46 31.37 43.23
N ARG A 806 -41.00 31.83 42.09
CA ARG A 806 -40.67 33.10 41.40
C ARG A 806 -41.22 34.33 42.10
N GLN A 807 -42.24 34.18 42.95
CA GLN A 807 -43.04 35.29 43.47
C GLN A 807 -42.74 35.59 44.95
N VAL A 808 -42.38 34.57 45.74
CA VAL A 808 -41.83 34.73 47.10
C VAL A 808 -40.51 35.53 47.10
N ALA A 809 -39.75 35.46 46.00
CA ALA A 809 -38.48 36.17 45.80
C ALA A 809 -38.56 37.72 45.79
N LYS A 810 -39.71 38.32 46.12
CA LYS A 810 -39.98 39.76 45.94
C LYS A 810 -40.66 40.47 47.12
N LEU A 811 -40.93 39.79 48.25
CA LEU A 811 -41.82 40.33 49.29
C LEU A 811 -41.29 40.46 50.74
N GLN A 812 -40.18 39.82 51.13
CA GLN A 812 -39.62 39.94 52.50
C GLN A 812 -38.19 40.50 52.54
N GLY A 813 -37.95 41.58 51.78
CA GLY A 813 -36.76 42.44 51.93
C GLY A 813 -36.84 43.43 53.11
N ARG A 814 -37.61 43.08 54.16
CA ARG A 814 -37.90 43.90 55.35
C ARG A 814 -38.31 42.94 56.48
N THR A 815 -37.88 43.26 57.71
CA THR A 815 -37.94 42.42 58.94
C THR A 815 -37.30 41.03 58.78
N GLY A 816 -36.21 40.79 59.52
CA GLY A 816 -35.48 39.53 59.49
C GLY A 816 -35.96 38.55 60.55
N GLU A 817 -36.81 37.61 60.14
CA GLU A 817 -36.95 36.26 60.70
C GLU A 817 -36.83 35.25 59.54
N ASP A 818 -36.91 33.95 59.80
CA ASP A 818 -36.69 32.86 58.83
C ASP A 818 -35.29 32.77 58.18
N SER A 819 -34.32 32.44 59.03
CA SER A 819 -33.16 31.61 58.63
C SER A 819 -33.63 30.16 58.34
N PRO A 820 -33.10 29.45 57.31
CA PRO A 820 -33.66 29.66 55.98
C PRO A 820 -33.81 28.39 55.10
N GLN A 821 -35.03 27.87 54.94
CA GLN A 821 -35.40 26.93 53.86
C GLN A 821 -36.93 26.93 53.64
N VAL A 822 -37.54 27.98 53.09
CA VAL A 822 -37.30 28.60 51.77
C VAL A 822 -37.33 27.56 50.63
N LYS A 823 -38.51 27.47 49.99
CA LYS A 823 -38.75 27.03 48.60
C LYS A 823 -38.34 25.60 48.21
N GLU A 824 -39.13 24.63 48.64
CA GLU A 824 -39.91 23.85 47.68
C GLU A 824 -41.32 23.65 48.29
N ALA A 825 -41.99 24.77 48.55
CA ALA A 825 -43.09 25.25 47.71
C ALA A 825 -44.43 24.63 48.16
N ASP A 826 -45.32 25.43 48.73
CA ASP A 826 -46.35 26.11 47.93
C ASP A 826 -47.04 25.15 46.96
N LEU A 827 -48.34 24.92 47.19
CA LEU A 827 -49.28 24.21 46.31
C LEU A 827 -49.31 22.69 46.41
N ALA A 828 -48.49 22.06 47.26
CA ALA A 828 -48.82 20.76 47.83
C ALA A 828 -50.13 20.86 48.64
N GLU A 829 -51.23 20.48 47.99
CA GLU A 829 -52.45 19.89 48.59
C GLU A 829 -53.25 20.70 49.62
N MET A 830 -53.00 22.02 49.71
CA MET A 830 -54.07 23.02 49.93
C MET A 830 -55.18 22.98 48.84
N ARG A 831 -55.06 22.10 47.83
CA ARG A 831 -56.13 21.70 46.90
C ARG A 831 -56.85 20.40 47.27
N ASP A 832 -56.32 19.57 48.17
CA ASP A 832 -57.05 18.39 48.68
C ASP A 832 -58.18 18.82 49.60
N MET A 833 -57.96 19.94 50.28
CA MET A 833 -58.98 20.74 50.96
C MET A 833 -60.13 21.23 50.04
N THR A 834 -60.06 21.01 48.73
CA THR A 834 -61.20 21.16 47.80
C THR A 834 -61.58 19.83 47.12
N ARG A 835 -60.61 18.97 46.80
CA ARG A 835 -60.76 17.69 46.10
C ARG A 835 -61.70 16.72 46.85
N ALA A 836 -61.49 16.57 48.16
CA ALA A 836 -62.31 15.76 49.06
C ALA A 836 -63.51 16.53 49.66
N MET A 837 -63.75 17.76 49.21
CA MET A 837 -65.09 18.35 49.32
C MET A 837 -65.90 18.10 48.05
N LEU A 838 -65.42 17.41 46.99
CA LEU A 838 -66.10 17.39 45.67
C LEU A 838 -66.42 16.03 45.03
N SER A 839 -66.55 14.94 45.79
CA SER A 839 -67.68 13.99 45.62
C SER A 839 -68.39 13.32 47.01
N GLU A 840 -69.86 14.08 48.60
CA GLU A 840 -70.82 13.72 49.73
C GLU A 840 -72.25 13.84 49.24
N LEU A 841 -72.64 14.95 48.62
CA LEU A 841 -73.93 15.06 47.95
C LEU A 841 -74.19 14.03 46.82
N SER A 842 -73.22 13.61 46.00
CA SER A 842 -73.40 12.55 45.00
C SER A 842 -73.59 11.14 45.60
N ALA A 843 -73.45 10.98 46.92
CA ALA A 843 -73.84 9.79 47.68
C ALA A 843 -75.03 10.05 48.63
N LEU A 844 -75.18 11.28 49.15
CA LEU A 844 -76.37 11.80 49.85
C LEU A 844 -77.59 11.91 48.90
N ALA A 845 -77.38 11.85 47.59
CA ALA A 845 -78.39 11.64 46.56
C ALA A 845 -78.53 10.17 46.10
N ALA A 846 -77.63 9.28 46.52
CA ALA A 846 -77.65 7.85 46.14
C ALA A 846 -78.27 6.94 47.22
N GLN A 847 -78.14 7.28 48.51
CA GLN A 847 -78.84 6.54 49.58
C GLN A 847 -80.31 6.96 49.75
N ILE A 848 -80.71 8.17 49.34
CA ILE A 848 -82.11 8.62 49.42
C ILE A 848 -82.50 9.43 48.17
N PRO A 849 -83.37 8.88 47.28
CA PRO A 849 -84.26 9.70 46.50
C PRO A 849 -85.35 10.24 47.43
N GLY A 850 -85.22 11.49 47.81
CA GLY A 850 -86.32 12.37 47.49
C GLY A 850 -86.02 12.93 46.12
N LEU A 851 -85.14 13.94 46.13
CA LEU A 851 -85.13 14.99 45.14
C LEU A 851 -83.69 15.49 45.00
N SER A 852 -83.11 15.29 43.81
CA SER A 852 -82.50 16.37 43.02
C SER A 852 -81.77 17.50 43.79
N ILE A 853 -80.95 17.15 44.79
CA ILE A 853 -80.21 18.13 45.62
C ILE A 853 -78.68 17.95 45.52
N ALA A 854 -78.19 16.83 44.99
CA ALA A 854 -76.98 16.88 44.16
C ALA A 854 -77.20 17.72 42.89
N GLU A 855 -78.44 17.83 42.41
CA GLU A 855 -78.87 18.81 41.39
C GLU A 855 -78.96 20.26 41.95
N LYS A 856 -78.99 20.46 43.28
CA LYS A 856 -78.95 21.81 43.91
C LYS A 856 -77.57 22.20 44.45
N ALA A 857 -76.71 21.21 44.63
CA ALA A 857 -75.27 21.40 44.57
C ALA A 857 -74.85 22.06 43.25
N GLU A 858 -75.57 21.79 42.16
CA GLU A 858 -75.55 22.61 40.94
C GLU A 858 -76.39 23.90 41.08
N GLN A 859 -77.72 23.85 41.22
CA GLN A 859 -78.59 25.06 41.11
C GLN A 859 -78.14 26.29 41.90
N LEU A 860 -77.65 26.11 43.14
CA LEU A 860 -77.17 27.19 44.00
C LEU A 860 -75.64 27.21 44.18
N GLY A 861 -74.95 26.15 43.73
CA GLY A 861 -73.55 25.87 44.03
C GLY A 861 -73.29 25.16 45.37
N LEU A 862 -72.34 24.20 45.39
CA LEU A 862 -71.01 24.38 46.02
C LEU A 862 -70.05 23.16 45.87
N LYS A 863 -70.47 21.91 45.67
CA LYS A 863 -70.95 20.92 46.68
C LYS A 863 -70.94 19.52 46.02
N LEU A 864 -70.90 18.39 46.73
CA LEU A 864 -69.82 17.98 47.64
C LEU A 864 -69.09 16.77 46.92
N PRO A 865 -68.76 15.52 47.36
CA PRO A 865 -67.66 14.33 48.88
C PRO A 865 -66.13 13.92 48.78
N PRO A 866 -65.70 12.74 49.34
CA PRO A 866 -65.51 11.44 48.64
C PRO A 866 -66.03 10.19 49.45
N PRO A 867 -66.81 9.21 48.90
CA PRO A 867 -67.59 8.30 49.74
C PRO A 867 -66.71 7.31 50.50
N GLY A 868 -66.56 7.51 51.80
CA GLY A 868 -66.12 6.45 52.69
C GLY A 868 -67.29 5.53 53.01
N THR A 869 -66.99 4.28 53.33
CA THR A 869 -67.73 3.63 54.41
C THR A 869 -67.46 4.43 55.68
N GLY A 870 -68.34 5.38 55.98
CA GLY A 870 -68.55 5.80 57.37
C GLY A 870 -68.74 4.54 58.21
N THR A 871 -67.79 4.26 59.09
CA THR A 871 -67.88 4.53 60.53
C THR A 871 -69.01 3.78 61.24
N PRO A 872 -68.72 3.09 62.36
CA PRO A 872 -69.65 2.16 62.98
C PRO A 872 -70.72 2.86 63.82
N THR A 873 -71.82 2.14 64.05
CA THR A 873 -72.67 2.28 65.23
C THR A 873 -72.94 0.86 65.75
N TYR A 874 -72.53 0.45 66.97
CA TYR A 874 -72.96 0.98 68.28
C TYR A 874 -74.47 1.22 68.32
N GLY A 875 -75.31 0.40 68.95
CA GLY A 875 -75.09 -0.82 69.76
C GLY A 875 -75.76 -0.72 71.13
N SER A 876 -75.49 -1.69 72.02
CA SER A 876 -76.02 -1.78 73.40
C SER A 876 -77.55 -2.04 73.49
N ARG A 877 -78.15 -2.44 74.62
CA ARG A 877 -77.70 -2.41 76.03
C ARG A 877 -78.57 -3.33 76.92
N SER A 878 -78.00 -4.04 77.90
CA SER A 878 -78.53 -4.15 79.29
C SER A 878 -77.63 -5.05 80.16
N GLY A 879 -77.69 -4.86 81.49
CA GLY A 879 -77.20 -5.80 82.51
C GLY A 879 -75.68 -5.82 82.79
N SER A 880 -75.11 -5.56 83.96
CA SER A 880 -75.37 -4.65 85.10
C SER A 880 -74.62 -5.21 86.34
N VAL A 881 -73.63 -4.49 86.90
CA VAL A 881 -73.18 -4.48 88.33
C VAL A 881 -71.79 -3.79 88.44
N VAL A 882 -71.67 -2.82 89.37
CA VAL A 882 -70.49 -2.27 90.11
C VAL A 882 -69.08 -2.27 89.45
N GLY A 883 -68.25 -1.21 89.49
CA GLY A 883 -68.42 0.16 90.01
C GLY A 883 -67.10 0.86 90.43
N SER A 884 -67.01 2.18 90.22
CA SER A 884 -66.03 3.15 90.79
C SER A 884 -64.59 3.32 90.24
N ARG A 885 -64.31 4.59 89.82
CA ARG A 885 -63.04 5.37 89.77
C ARG A 885 -62.00 5.16 88.62
N PRO A 886 -61.13 6.16 88.33
CA PRO A 886 -60.42 6.32 87.03
C PRO A 886 -58.88 6.53 87.12
N GLY A 887 -58.16 6.74 85.99
CA GLY A 887 -56.76 7.20 86.05
C GLY A 887 -55.92 7.41 84.76
N SER A 888 -56.11 8.54 84.06
CA SER A 888 -55.06 9.45 83.54
C SER A 888 -53.75 8.94 82.85
N ALA A 889 -53.75 8.92 81.50
CA ALA A 889 -53.02 9.84 80.58
C ALA A 889 -51.45 10.01 80.56
N ARG A 890 -51.01 10.78 79.53
CA ARG A 890 -49.73 11.51 79.29
C ARG A 890 -48.53 10.78 78.61
N SER A 891 -47.61 11.46 77.90
CA SER A 891 -47.66 12.67 77.00
C SER A 891 -46.27 13.10 76.47
N VAL A 892 -46.19 13.65 75.24
CA VAL A 892 -45.22 14.68 74.75
C VAL A 892 -43.72 14.28 74.62
N GLY A 893 -42.96 14.90 73.69
CA GLY A 893 -41.49 14.70 73.62
C GLY A 893 -40.65 15.28 72.44
N SER A 894 -41.14 16.28 71.69
CA SER A 894 -40.49 16.94 70.51
C SER A 894 -38.97 17.27 70.57
N GLY A 895 -38.29 17.32 69.41
CA GLY A 895 -37.05 18.14 69.28
C GLY A 895 -36.23 18.13 67.96
N GLY A 896 -36.27 19.25 67.20
CA GLY A 896 -35.09 19.84 66.52
C GLY A 896 -34.75 19.49 65.06
N ALA A 897 -34.44 20.53 64.25
CA ALA A 897 -33.88 20.47 62.88
C ALA A 897 -33.21 21.82 62.49
N ALA A 898 -32.41 21.91 61.41
CA ALA A 898 -32.02 23.19 60.76
C ALA A 898 -31.37 23.09 59.34
N SER A 899 -32.19 23.23 58.29
CA SER A 899 -32.12 24.19 57.15
C SER A 899 -30.90 24.36 56.18
N VAL A 900 -31.12 25.16 55.11
CA VAL A 900 -30.23 25.68 54.02
C VAL A 900 -30.18 24.83 52.70
N HIS A 901 -30.42 25.34 51.46
CA HIS A 901 -31.11 26.54 50.93
C HIS A 901 -31.38 26.51 49.38
N SER A 902 -32.26 27.41 48.88
CA SER A 902 -32.28 28.10 47.54
C SER A 902 -33.25 27.66 46.42
N PHE A 903 -33.83 28.66 45.71
CA PHE A 903 -34.60 28.50 44.44
C PHE A 903 -34.81 29.83 43.66
N GLY A 904 -34.88 29.76 42.32
CA GLY A 904 -35.16 30.87 41.38
C GLY A 904 -36.66 31.20 41.19
N SER A 905 -37.12 31.83 40.09
CA SER A 905 -36.44 32.15 38.82
C SER A 905 -36.93 33.44 38.10
N VAL A 906 -37.59 33.34 36.93
CA VAL A 906 -37.43 34.32 35.80
C VAL A 906 -38.75 34.83 35.15
N VAL A 907 -38.73 36.05 34.58
CA VAL A 907 -39.75 36.64 33.64
C VAL A 907 -39.12 36.99 32.26
N ARG A 908 -39.93 36.89 31.20
CA ARG A 908 -39.73 37.29 29.79
C ARG A 908 -39.41 38.80 29.61
N SER A 909 -38.90 39.33 28.48
CA SER A 909 -38.45 38.78 27.17
C SER A 909 -37.73 39.86 26.34
N GLY A 910 -36.79 39.49 25.46
CA GLY A 910 -36.34 40.38 24.37
C GLY A 910 -34.99 40.04 23.74
N SER A 911 -34.93 40.12 22.40
CA SER A 911 -33.74 40.29 21.52
C SER A 911 -32.58 39.27 21.49
N ARG A 912 -32.33 38.80 20.26
CA ARG A 912 -31.10 38.19 19.69
C ARG A 912 -30.02 39.27 19.39
N PRO A 913 -28.81 38.96 18.86
CA PRO A 913 -28.14 37.65 18.64
C PRO A 913 -26.66 37.58 19.14
N GLY A 914 -26.02 36.40 19.04
CA GLY A 914 -24.55 36.25 19.14
C GLY A 914 -24.09 34.77 19.15
N SER A 915 -22.98 34.46 18.46
CA SER A 915 -22.30 33.15 18.31
C SER A 915 -22.34 32.19 19.53
N SER A 916 -22.61 30.88 19.47
CA SER A 916 -22.56 29.83 18.41
C SER A 916 -21.20 29.14 18.15
N VAL A 917 -20.64 28.51 19.19
CA VAL A 917 -19.58 27.46 19.21
C VAL A 917 -19.83 26.64 20.50
N ARG A 918 -19.85 25.30 20.62
CA ARG A 918 -19.88 24.10 19.73
C ARG A 918 -18.72 23.85 18.75
N GLN A 919 -18.30 22.60 18.50
CA GLN A 919 -18.88 21.27 18.87
C GLN A 919 -18.85 20.93 20.36
#